data_AF-A0AAI8YLA0-F1
#
_entry.id   AF-A0AAI8YLA0-F1
#
_cell.length_a   1.000
_cell.length_b   1.000
_cell.length_c   1.000
_cell.angle_alpha   90.00
_cell.angle_beta   90.00
_cell.angle_gamma   90.00
#
_symmetry.space_group_name_H-M   'P 1'
#
loop_
_entity.id
_entity.type
_entity.pdbx_description
1 polymer ?
#
loop_
_entity_poly.entity_id
_entity_poly.type
_entity_poly.pdbx_seq_one_letter_code
_entity_poly.pdbx_strand_id
1 'polypeptide(L)'
;MFTPAIVSYVRQFYPLGNMPAVSLTRSLPQGLDADILLLGYGDVRNVLYTADSEREFPSRRLDITCCDIDTNIIARNAILFTLHIDGVSADVAMDIYYHFYISETSIKVLKEQANKLLSLASSIDEWNKGQYGSLVSFCGGGSLHRVKQVWAKYASPPSESRSKAAFEQDLRSTQEYKMESSGAGGTSLTLTGIRSASPLAIAAMLEVPKVYDHYWKHGMFSKHPASEVNPMFAEALSANAYLHHSTDPILGFHLATAFARLAPTSPLRPSPARGAFKVIAKDSLRIRFAVADALNFSHTLQHNSVAPGTPANIFRRQLDASVIDLDQSAYGEGGTAPVEILVACGPLLKDSASSTLHVETLLKTQNTRKEQFDALLKGHAATISLLLGLTPIDYWTNATHVSYVDEMVVGAQLSAGSTVGQVISRLSWKPTRCFSPQDTVSGPVAMEAHALVEPVFQFFKQMFEYEDVSSLLASNLSHEEKDQRERNGTYPAFNRDGPVREHTFCEGSNAEYLEEYAAQTRVHGVSDMEGTRLEVEPTSSLGGFNAWPNVPEVLCVTVVVPRQNIEHLYSTKTSKLNAPRLESTMTSSPPSPVEGFLFSSVQVMFGEVETQGARTDDDFSIVVRPDARGWQGNCPMIASFYLTTESFQSAVKEGMVGLNVRKSVANLNTYQHLQPPMTVYKTSISDESHVFVTRYMPGMSGYPIACARAGAGAQIGHAGGSEQSKAEGISATRTTISADQQSGKIHMFPGRVDFLGEKGKALLTEKVPINLRWLSPTSLEIVFGKDTMVYPVSFPAPVHQGAAKTQIARKSSYTAVIAPLADSLTSESLSSYIFPIVLWSDSVPVTLNGHHVNLDSLPILNLEEADKAANQWLVTLTSHQYSLRERQIRTTGRSSDGQTSREWHGCDSVVNPAWRTNKMHTILMDMQLAGLAGGPGPRCYLAGMYIPAKEGVAPRGLVHRRRGDPGESDCQQAVYGHYHERLLEIKRKWDLLGVFMGADDSWEWGLGC
;
A
#
# COMPACT_ATOMS: atom_id res chain seq x y z
N MET A 1 4.70 -19.55 4.91
CA MET A 1 5.25 -18.56 3.93
C MET A 1 4.16 -17.56 3.58
N PHE A 2 4.49 -16.31 3.23
CA PHE A 2 3.49 -15.27 2.92
C PHE A 2 2.94 -15.38 1.48
N THR A 3 3.81 -15.53 0.48
CA THR A 3 3.42 -15.71 -0.94
C THR A 3 3.14 -17.17 -1.29
N PRO A 4 2.06 -17.51 -2.04
CA PRO A 4 1.92 -18.83 -2.65
C PRO A 4 2.99 -19.09 -3.72
N ALA A 5 3.28 -20.38 -4.01
CA ALA A 5 4.25 -20.79 -5.02
C ALA A 5 3.73 -20.63 -6.46
N ILE A 6 3.49 -19.38 -6.89
CA ILE A 6 3.12 -19.05 -8.27
C ILE A 6 4.38 -19.05 -9.13
N VAL A 7 4.45 -19.96 -10.09
CA VAL A 7 5.60 -20.12 -10.99
C VAL A 7 5.21 -19.65 -12.38
N SER A 8 5.77 -18.54 -12.86
CA SER A 8 5.48 -18.06 -14.23
C SER A 8 6.60 -18.41 -15.19
N TYR A 9 6.27 -19.13 -16.27
CA TYR A 9 7.19 -19.43 -17.38
C TYR A 9 7.50 -18.18 -18.22
N VAL A 10 6.51 -17.31 -18.43
CA VAL A 10 6.69 -15.96 -19.00
C VAL A 10 6.67 -14.95 -17.87
N ARG A 11 7.77 -14.22 -17.65
CA ARG A 11 7.76 -12.99 -16.84
C ARG A 11 7.50 -11.77 -17.74
N GLN A 12 6.89 -10.74 -17.18
CA GLN A 12 6.79 -9.42 -17.82
C GLN A 12 7.80 -8.47 -17.17
N PHE A 13 8.56 -7.75 -17.98
CA PHE A 13 9.50 -6.73 -17.55
C PHE A 13 8.79 -5.37 -17.56
N TYR A 14 8.75 -4.68 -16.41
CA TYR A 14 8.10 -3.39 -16.21
C TYR A 14 9.15 -2.28 -16.02
N PRO A 15 9.92 -1.86 -17.05
CA PRO A 15 10.97 -0.86 -16.90
C PRO A 15 10.45 0.55 -16.61
N LEU A 16 9.15 0.78 -16.82
CA LEU A 16 8.42 2.03 -16.66
C LEU A 16 7.05 1.69 -16.05
N GLY A 17 6.62 2.41 -15.02
CA GLY A 17 5.33 2.18 -14.37
C GLY A 17 4.14 2.73 -15.16
N ASN A 18 2.93 2.37 -14.76
CA ASN A 18 1.70 2.56 -15.55
C ASN A 18 0.72 3.66 -15.05
N MET A 19 1.17 4.56 -14.17
CA MET A 19 0.40 5.68 -13.61
C MET A 19 1.23 6.98 -13.67
N PRO A 20 0.62 8.18 -13.66
CA PRO A 20 1.38 9.43 -13.58
C PRO A 20 2.28 9.51 -12.34
N ALA A 21 3.39 10.24 -12.44
CA ALA A 21 4.28 10.52 -11.33
C ALA A 21 3.56 11.19 -10.14
N VAL A 22 4.07 10.98 -8.93
CA VAL A 22 3.55 11.58 -7.69
C VAL A 22 4.68 12.00 -6.76
N SER A 23 4.48 13.10 -6.04
CA SER A 23 5.44 13.56 -5.02
C SER A 23 5.30 12.67 -3.78
N LEU A 24 6.40 12.15 -3.29
CA LEU A 24 6.44 11.19 -2.20
C LEU A 24 6.34 11.88 -0.83
N THR A 25 6.68 13.16 -0.76
CA THR A 25 6.54 14.03 0.42
C THR A 25 5.14 14.62 0.56
N ARG A 26 4.20 14.32 -0.35
CA ARG A 26 2.85 14.92 -0.44
C ARG A 26 2.05 15.00 0.88
N SER A 27 2.25 14.04 1.80
CA SER A 27 1.61 13.97 3.12
C SER A 27 2.43 14.55 4.29
N LEU A 28 3.64 15.05 4.04
CA LEU A 28 4.58 15.52 5.05
C LEU A 28 4.61 17.06 5.10
N PRO A 29 4.56 17.69 6.28
CA PRO A 29 4.80 19.11 6.44
C PRO A 29 6.12 19.56 5.77
N GLN A 30 6.13 20.79 5.27
CA GLN A 30 7.28 21.38 4.57
C GLN A 30 8.52 21.45 5.47
N GLY A 31 9.71 21.20 4.92
CA GLY A 31 10.97 21.20 5.67
C GLY A 31 11.22 20.02 6.62
N LEU A 32 10.25 19.15 6.88
CA LEU A 32 10.48 17.94 7.70
C LEU A 32 11.17 16.83 6.90
N ASP A 33 12.25 16.28 7.45
CA ASP A 33 12.96 15.13 6.92
C ASP A 33 12.04 13.92 6.68
N ALA A 34 12.26 13.24 5.55
CA ALA A 34 11.42 12.14 5.09
C ALA A 34 12.23 10.84 4.95
N ASP A 35 11.88 9.83 5.75
CA ASP A 35 12.22 8.43 5.47
C ASP A 35 11.06 7.81 4.68
N ILE A 36 11.35 7.26 3.50
CA ILE A 36 10.33 6.84 2.53
C ILE A 36 10.63 5.41 2.07
N LEU A 37 9.63 4.53 2.11
CA LEU A 37 9.71 3.21 1.47
C LEU A 37 8.87 3.18 0.19
N LEU A 38 9.45 2.64 -0.88
CA LEU A 38 8.79 2.36 -2.15
C LEU A 38 8.87 0.86 -2.44
N LEU A 39 7.72 0.19 -2.42
CA LEU A 39 7.57 -1.24 -2.71
C LEU A 39 7.00 -1.44 -4.11
N GLY A 40 7.62 -2.31 -4.90
CA GLY A 40 7.33 -2.40 -6.34
C GLY A 40 7.74 -1.10 -7.04
N TYR A 41 8.94 -0.62 -6.75
CA TYR A 41 9.42 0.71 -7.13
C TYR A 41 9.28 1.02 -8.63
N GLY A 42 9.54 0.05 -9.51
CA GLY A 42 9.30 0.16 -10.95
C GLY A 42 10.25 1.10 -11.70
N ASP A 43 10.13 2.41 -11.49
CA ASP A 43 10.92 3.43 -12.17
C ASP A 43 11.25 4.63 -11.26
N VAL A 44 12.14 5.52 -11.71
CA VAL A 44 12.62 6.64 -10.88
C VAL A 44 11.66 7.83 -10.77
N ARG A 45 10.57 7.90 -11.54
CA ARG A 45 9.83 9.15 -11.80
C ARG A 45 9.29 9.82 -10.55
N ASN A 46 8.87 9.03 -9.55
CA ASN A 46 8.32 9.56 -8.31
C ASN A 46 9.42 10.24 -7.49
N VAL A 47 10.65 9.72 -7.52
CA VAL A 47 11.81 10.35 -6.87
C VAL A 47 12.22 11.62 -7.62
N LEU A 48 12.30 11.56 -8.95
CA LEU A 48 12.62 12.75 -9.76
C LEU A 48 11.57 13.85 -9.61
N TYR A 49 10.28 13.53 -9.68
CA TYR A 49 9.20 14.51 -9.49
C TYR A 49 9.13 15.02 -8.05
N THR A 50 9.45 14.19 -7.04
CA THR A 50 9.60 14.67 -5.65
C THR A 50 10.71 15.73 -5.58
N ALA A 51 11.91 15.42 -6.09
CA ALA A 51 13.04 16.36 -6.12
C ALA A 51 12.74 17.64 -6.92
N ASP A 52 11.93 17.55 -7.98
CA ASP A 52 11.45 18.71 -8.75
C ASP A 52 10.43 19.55 -7.97
N SER A 53 9.55 18.90 -7.20
CA SER A 53 8.49 19.56 -6.41
C SER A 53 8.94 20.15 -5.07
N GLU A 54 10.11 19.76 -4.56
CA GLU A 54 10.73 20.30 -3.34
C GLU A 54 11.55 21.59 -3.59
N ARG A 55 11.53 22.13 -4.82
CA ARG A 55 12.08 23.46 -5.12
C ARG A 55 11.33 24.54 -4.33
N GLU A 56 12.09 25.53 -3.86
CA GLU A 56 11.63 26.73 -3.11
C GLU A 56 10.99 26.45 -1.74
N PHE A 57 10.65 25.20 -1.42
CA PHE A 57 10.35 24.79 -0.06
C PHE A 57 11.59 24.85 0.87
N PRO A 58 11.38 24.95 2.20
CA PRO A 58 12.44 24.74 3.18
C PRO A 58 13.12 23.39 2.97
N SER A 59 14.46 23.40 2.97
CA SER A 59 15.28 22.21 2.71
C SER A 59 15.04 21.10 3.74
N ARG A 60 14.83 19.87 3.26
CA ARG A 60 14.73 18.64 4.04
C ARG A 60 15.69 17.57 3.52
N ARG A 61 16.02 16.57 4.33
CA ARG A 61 16.58 15.30 3.86
C ARG A 61 15.47 14.38 3.32
N LEU A 62 15.80 13.65 2.27
CA LEU A 62 15.03 12.55 1.70
C LEU A 62 15.88 11.27 1.78
N ASP A 63 15.44 10.25 2.52
CA ASP A 63 16.09 8.94 2.58
C ASP A 63 15.10 7.88 2.07
N ILE A 64 15.33 7.38 0.85
CA ILE A 64 14.34 6.65 0.07
C ILE A 64 14.82 5.21 -0.14
N THR A 65 14.16 4.26 0.53
CA THR A 65 14.38 2.82 0.32
C THR A 65 13.47 2.30 -0.78
N CYS A 66 14.07 1.76 -1.84
CA CYS A 66 13.41 1.26 -3.03
C CYS A 66 13.56 -0.26 -3.12
N CYS A 67 12.47 -1.00 -3.01
CA CYS A 67 12.42 -2.44 -3.20
C CYS A 67 11.72 -2.81 -4.50
N ASP A 68 12.35 -3.67 -5.29
CA ASP A 68 11.74 -4.29 -6.45
C ASP A 68 12.17 -5.77 -6.58
N ILE A 69 11.30 -6.59 -7.15
CA ILE A 69 11.55 -8.01 -7.36
C ILE A 69 12.42 -8.28 -8.58
N ASP A 70 12.49 -7.36 -9.55
CA ASP A 70 13.36 -7.46 -10.71
C ASP A 70 14.70 -6.72 -10.54
N THR A 71 15.80 -7.48 -10.52
CA THR A 71 17.17 -6.97 -10.57
C THR A 71 17.40 -5.97 -11.70
N ASN A 72 16.76 -6.15 -12.86
CA ASN A 72 16.94 -5.30 -14.03
C ASN A 72 16.39 -3.89 -13.79
N ILE A 73 15.29 -3.76 -13.04
CA ILE A 73 14.69 -2.47 -12.64
C ILE A 73 15.67 -1.71 -11.73
N ILE A 74 16.15 -2.38 -10.68
CA ILE A 74 17.12 -1.78 -9.74
C ILE A 74 18.41 -1.38 -10.47
N ALA A 75 18.93 -2.22 -11.38
CA ALA A 75 20.16 -1.95 -12.11
C ALA A 75 20.09 -0.73 -13.05
N ARG A 76 18.95 -0.51 -13.75
CA ARG A 76 18.75 0.70 -14.56
C ARG A 76 18.58 1.96 -13.71
N ASN A 77 17.86 1.86 -12.60
CA ASN A 77 17.57 2.99 -11.71
C ASN A 77 18.86 3.49 -11.04
N ALA A 78 19.70 2.57 -10.55
CA ALA A 78 21.01 2.90 -9.99
C ALA A 78 21.97 3.54 -11.02
N ILE A 79 22.00 3.07 -12.28
CA ILE A 79 22.80 3.72 -13.33
C ILE A 79 22.37 5.17 -13.51
N LEU A 80 21.07 5.45 -13.66
CA LEU A 80 20.58 6.81 -13.90
C LEU A 80 21.01 7.80 -12.81
N PHE A 81 20.92 7.42 -11.54
CA PHE A 81 21.40 8.28 -10.44
C PHE A 81 22.92 8.48 -10.48
N THR A 82 23.71 7.47 -10.83
CA THR A 82 25.17 7.65 -10.95
C THR A 82 25.61 8.46 -12.18
N LEU A 83 24.89 8.37 -13.30
CA LEU A 83 25.08 9.26 -14.46
C LEU A 83 24.87 10.73 -14.06
N HIS A 84 23.86 11.02 -13.22
CA HIS A 84 23.65 12.37 -12.67
C HIS A 84 24.76 12.79 -11.69
N ILE A 85 25.26 11.87 -10.85
CA ILE A 85 26.43 12.15 -9.98
C ILE A 85 27.63 12.56 -10.82
N ASP A 86 27.87 11.89 -11.95
CA ASP A 86 28.99 12.16 -12.87
C ASP A 86 28.74 13.33 -13.83
N GLY A 87 27.60 14.02 -13.73
CA GLY A 87 27.31 15.24 -14.51
C GLY A 87 26.95 14.99 -15.97
N VAL A 88 26.51 13.78 -16.33
CA VAL A 88 26.01 13.46 -17.67
C VAL A 88 24.75 14.29 -17.96
N SER A 89 24.66 14.84 -19.17
CA SER A 89 23.54 15.72 -19.55
C SER A 89 22.19 15.00 -19.51
N ALA A 90 21.16 15.70 -19.04
CA ALA A 90 19.80 15.18 -18.90
C ALA A 90 19.24 14.51 -20.16
N ASP A 91 19.50 15.05 -21.36
CA ASP A 91 19.03 14.46 -22.63
C ASP A 91 19.68 13.09 -22.91
N VAL A 92 21.00 12.95 -22.71
CA VAL A 92 21.71 11.65 -22.85
C VAL A 92 21.27 10.65 -21.78
N ALA A 93 21.04 11.10 -20.55
CA ALA A 93 20.53 10.26 -19.47
C ALA A 93 19.10 9.77 -19.74
N MET A 94 18.23 10.64 -20.30
CA MET A 94 16.89 10.28 -20.76
C MET A 94 16.92 9.28 -21.92
N ASP A 95 17.79 9.49 -22.92
CA ASP A 95 17.97 8.52 -24.03
C ASP A 95 18.31 7.13 -23.49
N ILE A 96 19.34 7.04 -22.64
CA ILE A 96 19.81 5.79 -22.03
C ILE A 96 18.71 5.09 -21.22
N TYR A 97 17.87 5.84 -20.51
CA TYR A 97 16.85 5.27 -19.63
C TYR A 97 15.57 4.85 -20.37
N TYR A 98 15.08 5.67 -21.30
CA TYR A 98 13.76 5.49 -21.91
C TYR A 98 13.75 4.82 -23.28
N HIS A 99 14.79 4.94 -24.11
CA HIS A 99 14.71 4.48 -25.51
C HIS A 99 15.17 3.03 -25.71
N PHE A 100 14.50 2.29 -26.59
CA PHE A 100 14.93 0.96 -27.04
C PHE A 100 16.16 1.03 -27.94
N TYR A 101 16.28 2.11 -28.72
CA TYR A 101 17.43 2.40 -29.58
C TYR A 101 18.04 3.75 -29.20
N ILE A 102 19.36 3.78 -29.04
CA ILE A 102 20.11 4.94 -28.51
C ILE A 102 21.31 5.27 -29.40
N SER A 103 21.85 6.48 -29.27
CA SER A 103 22.98 6.92 -30.09
C SER A 103 24.28 6.19 -29.72
N GLU A 104 25.27 6.17 -30.63
CA GLU A 104 26.62 5.67 -30.33
C GLU A 104 27.23 6.37 -29.10
N THR A 105 26.97 7.68 -28.93
CA THR A 105 27.41 8.46 -27.77
C THR A 105 26.74 7.95 -26.48
N SER A 106 25.43 7.71 -26.54
CA SER A 106 24.64 7.17 -25.43
C SER A 106 25.07 5.75 -25.05
N ILE A 107 25.38 4.88 -26.03
CA ILE A 107 25.98 3.56 -25.78
C ILE A 107 27.34 3.69 -25.11
N LYS A 108 28.22 4.55 -25.64
CA LYS A 108 29.56 4.75 -25.08
C LYS A 108 29.47 5.15 -23.60
N VAL A 109 28.67 6.17 -23.28
CA VAL A 109 28.43 6.63 -21.90
C VAL A 109 27.87 5.51 -21.02
N LEU A 110 26.89 4.72 -21.51
CA LEU A 110 26.35 3.59 -20.77
C LEU A 110 27.41 2.50 -20.48
N LYS A 111 28.25 2.15 -21.47
CA LYS A 111 29.29 1.12 -21.28
C LYS A 111 30.43 1.61 -20.39
N GLU A 112 30.84 2.87 -20.51
CA GLU A 112 31.82 3.50 -19.61
C GLU A 112 31.29 3.52 -18.17
N GLN A 113 30.02 3.92 -17.97
CA GLN A 113 29.38 3.91 -16.65
C GLN A 113 29.25 2.50 -16.06
N ALA A 114 28.81 1.51 -16.86
CA ALA A 114 28.69 0.13 -16.40
C ALA A 114 30.05 -0.44 -15.95
N ASN A 115 31.13 -0.22 -16.72
CA ASN A 115 32.48 -0.63 -16.33
C ASN A 115 32.97 0.08 -15.05
N LYS A 116 32.73 1.40 -14.93
CA LYS A 116 33.06 2.18 -13.73
C LYS A 116 32.34 1.62 -12.49
N LEU A 117 31.05 1.32 -12.60
CA LEU A 117 30.23 0.73 -11.52
C LEU A 117 30.71 -0.67 -11.13
N LEU A 118 31.04 -1.53 -12.09
CA LEU A 118 31.59 -2.88 -11.84
C LEU A 118 32.88 -2.84 -11.02
N SER A 119 33.76 -1.87 -11.29
CA SER A 119 35.04 -1.70 -10.59
C SER A 119 34.90 -1.26 -9.13
N LEU A 120 33.76 -0.65 -8.77
CA LEU A 120 33.45 -0.13 -7.44
C LEU A 120 32.49 -1.03 -6.64
N ALA A 121 31.91 -2.04 -7.29
CA ALA A 121 30.99 -3.01 -6.72
C ALA A 121 31.71 -4.28 -6.20
N SER A 122 32.91 -4.14 -5.64
CA SER A 122 33.70 -5.23 -5.04
C SER A 122 33.01 -5.81 -3.81
N SER A 123 32.73 -4.97 -2.81
CA SER A 123 31.99 -5.27 -1.58
C SER A 123 30.98 -4.16 -1.28
N ILE A 124 30.04 -4.41 -0.36
CA ILE A 124 29.09 -3.37 0.09
C ILE A 124 29.81 -2.26 0.87
N ASP A 125 30.84 -2.62 1.64
CA ASP A 125 31.71 -1.70 2.36
C ASP A 125 32.45 -0.73 1.44
N GLU A 126 33.08 -1.24 0.38
CA GLU A 126 33.80 -0.43 -0.60
C GLU A 126 32.83 0.42 -1.43
N TRP A 127 31.65 -0.11 -1.76
CA TRP A 127 30.60 0.67 -2.42
C TRP A 127 30.11 1.84 -1.55
N ASN A 128 29.78 1.57 -0.28
CA ASN A 128 29.29 2.58 0.67
C ASN A 128 30.35 3.65 0.99
N LYS A 129 31.65 3.32 0.92
CA LYS A 129 32.78 4.26 1.06
C LYS A 129 33.16 4.95 -0.26
N GLY A 130 32.65 4.47 -1.39
CA GLY A 130 32.94 4.98 -2.73
C GLY A 130 32.15 6.23 -3.11
N GLN A 131 32.48 6.82 -4.27
CA GLN A 131 31.96 8.13 -4.72
C GLN A 131 30.42 8.22 -4.88
N TYR A 132 29.73 7.08 -4.89
CA TYR A 132 28.28 7.01 -5.02
C TYR A 132 27.56 6.70 -3.70
N GLY A 133 28.26 6.15 -2.70
CA GLY A 133 27.66 5.52 -1.52
C GLY A 133 26.80 6.43 -0.64
N SER A 134 27.02 7.74 -0.71
CA SER A 134 26.21 8.77 -0.02
C SER A 134 24.80 8.90 -0.60
N LEU A 135 24.66 8.89 -1.92
CA LEU A 135 23.38 9.09 -2.63
C LEU A 135 22.77 7.77 -3.10
N VAL A 136 23.58 6.80 -3.53
CA VAL A 136 23.16 5.48 -3.98
C VAL A 136 23.83 4.41 -3.12
N SER A 137 23.04 3.72 -2.31
CA SER A 137 23.47 2.59 -1.47
C SER A 137 22.60 1.36 -1.73
N PHE A 138 23.03 0.20 -1.24
CA PHE A 138 22.26 -1.05 -1.36
C PHE A 138 21.88 -1.58 0.02
N CYS A 139 20.73 -2.23 0.14
CA CYS A 139 20.18 -2.62 1.44
C CYS A 139 20.87 -3.84 2.08
N GLY A 140 21.81 -4.47 1.37
CA GLY A 140 22.53 -5.68 1.79
C GLY A 140 23.33 -6.25 0.61
N GLY A 141 24.43 -6.96 0.88
CA GLY A 141 25.40 -7.38 -0.14
C GLY A 141 24.81 -8.21 -1.28
N GLY A 142 23.81 -9.05 -0.98
CA GLY A 142 23.08 -9.86 -1.97
C GLY A 142 22.31 -9.04 -3.02
N SER A 143 21.93 -7.79 -2.73
CA SER A 143 21.30 -6.89 -3.71
C SER A 143 22.35 -6.31 -4.66
N LEU A 144 23.46 -5.79 -4.12
CA LEU A 144 24.59 -5.26 -4.89
C LEU A 144 25.18 -6.33 -5.84
N HIS A 145 25.40 -7.56 -5.35
CA HIS A 145 25.92 -8.66 -6.16
C HIS A 145 25.05 -8.95 -7.39
N ARG A 146 23.73 -9.00 -7.24
CA ARG A 146 22.80 -9.25 -8.35
C ARG A 146 22.78 -8.10 -9.36
N VAL A 147 22.83 -6.87 -8.88
CA VAL A 147 22.87 -5.67 -9.72
C VAL A 147 24.20 -5.60 -10.51
N LYS A 148 25.33 -5.98 -9.88
CA LYS A 148 26.63 -6.16 -10.55
C LYS A 148 26.56 -7.17 -11.70
N GLN A 149 25.85 -8.29 -11.53
CA GLN A 149 25.65 -9.29 -12.60
C GLN A 149 24.86 -8.74 -13.80
N VAL A 150 23.98 -7.75 -13.60
CA VAL A 150 23.26 -7.08 -14.70
C VAL A 150 24.15 -6.02 -15.37
N TRP A 151 24.88 -5.22 -14.59
CA TRP A 151 25.85 -4.25 -15.12
C TRP A 151 26.96 -4.90 -15.95
N ALA A 152 27.37 -6.14 -15.62
CA ALA A 152 28.33 -6.91 -16.39
C ALA A 152 27.87 -7.09 -17.85
N LYS A 153 26.59 -7.41 -18.07
CA LYS A 153 26.01 -7.54 -19.42
C LYS A 153 25.96 -6.22 -20.17
N TYR A 154 25.67 -5.11 -19.48
CA TYR A 154 25.67 -3.79 -20.10
C TYR A 154 27.09 -3.37 -20.55
N ALA A 155 28.12 -3.80 -19.81
CA ALA A 155 29.54 -3.58 -20.13
C ALA A 155 30.09 -4.51 -21.22
N SER A 156 29.46 -5.66 -21.50
CA SER A 156 29.97 -6.70 -22.42
C SER A 156 30.39 -6.18 -23.81
N PRO A 157 31.39 -6.80 -24.46
CA PRO A 157 31.79 -6.46 -25.83
C PRO A 157 30.67 -6.75 -26.84
N PRO A 158 30.70 -6.15 -28.06
CA PRO A 158 29.69 -6.38 -29.10
C PRO A 158 29.53 -7.85 -29.53
N SER A 159 30.55 -8.69 -29.33
CA SER A 159 30.53 -10.13 -29.59
C SER A 159 29.68 -10.94 -28.59
N GLU A 160 29.44 -10.39 -27.40
CA GLU A 160 28.68 -11.02 -26.31
C GLU A 160 27.35 -10.29 -26.05
N SER A 161 27.24 -9.03 -26.48
CA SER A 161 26.00 -8.23 -26.42
C SER A 161 24.89 -8.88 -27.24
N ARG A 162 23.64 -8.85 -26.78
CA ARG A 162 22.50 -9.38 -27.55
C ARG A 162 22.40 -8.75 -28.94
N SER A 163 22.27 -9.57 -29.97
CA SER A 163 22.14 -9.10 -31.35
C SER A 163 20.81 -8.36 -31.60
N LYS A 164 20.82 -7.39 -32.52
CA LYS A 164 19.63 -6.62 -32.89
C LYS A 164 18.48 -7.50 -33.41
N ALA A 165 18.79 -8.50 -34.23
CA ALA A 165 17.79 -9.44 -34.74
C ALA A 165 17.12 -10.26 -33.62
N ALA A 166 17.84 -10.61 -32.55
CA ALA A 166 17.28 -11.27 -31.38
C ALA A 166 16.38 -10.31 -30.59
N PHE A 167 16.86 -9.11 -30.26
CA PHE A 167 16.06 -8.09 -29.55
C PHE A 167 14.76 -7.74 -30.28
N GLU A 168 14.82 -7.54 -31.60
CA GLU A 168 13.64 -7.31 -32.43
C GLU A 168 12.68 -8.52 -32.43
N GLN A 169 13.18 -9.74 -32.26
CA GLN A 169 12.33 -10.93 -32.11
C GLN A 169 11.66 -10.99 -30.73
N ASP A 170 12.37 -10.65 -29.65
CA ASP A 170 11.76 -10.54 -28.31
C ASP A 170 10.66 -9.46 -28.27
N LEU A 171 10.84 -8.36 -29.00
CA LEU A 171 9.82 -7.31 -29.18
C LEU A 171 8.63 -7.78 -30.03
N ARG A 172 8.85 -8.56 -31.10
CA ARG A 172 7.74 -9.18 -31.86
C ARG A 172 6.95 -10.15 -30.99
N SER A 173 7.60 -11.05 -30.26
CA SER A 173 6.90 -11.98 -29.38
C SER A 173 6.25 -11.33 -28.16
N THR A 174 6.72 -10.15 -27.74
CA THR A 174 5.98 -9.26 -26.84
C THR A 174 4.66 -8.76 -27.46
N GLN A 175 4.67 -8.33 -28.72
CA GLN A 175 3.48 -7.84 -29.42
C GLN A 175 2.48 -8.98 -29.72
N GLU A 176 2.98 -10.15 -30.11
CA GLU A 176 2.20 -11.40 -30.25
C GLU A 176 1.51 -11.75 -28.93
N TYR A 177 2.25 -11.76 -27.81
CA TYR A 177 1.69 -11.97 -26.47
C TYR A 177 0.60 -10.94 -26.13
N LYS A 178 0.80 -9.64 -26.43
CA LYS A 178 -0.24 -8.61 -26.22
C LYS A 178 -1.53 -8.95 -26.98
N MET A 179 -1.43 -9.32 -28.26
CA MET A 179 -2.59 -9.66 -29.08
C MET A 179 -3.33 -10.91 -28.57
N GLU A 180 -2.58 -11.93 -28.14
CA GLU A 180 -3.14 -13.18 -27.64
C GLU A 180 -3.81 -13.03 -26.28
N SER A 181 -3.20 -12.28 -25.34
CA SER A 181 -3.82 -11.94 -24.06
C SER A 181 -5.06 -11.05 -24.21
N SER A 182 -5.07 -10.13 -25.19
CA SER A 182 -6.20 -9.20 -25.40
C SER A 182 -7.41 -9.83 -26.11
N GLY A 183 -7.30 -11.07 -26.57
CA GLY A 183 -8.37 -11.78 -27.29
C GLY A 183 -8.57 -11.33 -28.75
N ALA A 184 -9.23 -12.19 -29.53
CA ALA A 184 -9.43 -12.03 -30.97
C ALA A 184 -10.51 -10.97 -31.31
N GLY A 185 -10.17 -9.69 -31.16
CA GLY A 185 -11.00 -8.56 -31.59
C GLY A 185 -10.56 -7.17 -31.11
N GLY A 186 -9.67 -7.08 -30.12
CA GLY A 186 -9.33 -5.82 -29.46
C GLY A 186 -8.33 -4.92 -30.19
N THR A 187 -8.77 -4.14 -31.20
CA THR A 187 -8.05 -2.92 -31.64
C THR A 187 -8.27 -1.76 -30.65
N SER A 188 -7.99 -2.02 -29.37
CA SER A 188 -8.20 -1.05 -28.28
C SER A 188 -7.09 0.02 -28.29
N LEU A 189 -7.49 1.30 -28.34
CA LEU A 189 -6.56 2.41 -28.14
C LEU A 189 -5.94 2.29 -26.75
N THR A 190 -4.60 2.33 -26.67
CA THR A 190 -3.89 2.29 -25.38
C THR A 190 -3.97 3.67 -24.71
N LEU A 191 -5.12 3.97 -24.09
CA LEU A 191 -5.43 5.27 -23.49
C LEU A 191 -4.71 5.55 -22.16
N THR A 192 -3.90 4.62 -21.63
CA THR A 192 -3.28 4.75 -20.30
C THR A 192 -2.47 6.04 -20.12
N GLY A 193 -1.76 6.46 -21.18
CA GLY A 193 -0.94 7.68 -21.18
C GLY A 193 -1.73 8.98 -21.01
N ILE A 194 -3.04 9.04 -21.31
CA ILE A 194 -3.79 10.32 -21.24
C ILE A 194 -3.89 10.86 -19.81
N ARG A 195 -3.68 9.98 -18.81
CA ARG A 195 -3.57 10.32 -17.39
C ARG A 195 -2.45 11.33 -17.10
N SER A 196 -1.36 11.31 -17.86
CA SER A 196 -0.27 12.31 -17.77
C SER A 196 -0.74 13.74 -18.02
N ALA A 197 -1.82 13.91 -18.77
CA ALA A 197 -2.40 15.22 -19.08
C ALA A 197 -3.52 15.65 -18.13
N SER A 198 -3.92 14.83 -17.14
CA SER A 198 -4.95 15.21 -16.14
C SER A 198 -4.60 16.55 -15.48
N PRO A 199 -5.55 17.51 -15.36
CA PRO A 199 -7.00 17.38 -15.59
C PRO A 199 -7.48 17.67 -17.03
N LEU A 200 -6.55 17.77 -17.99
CA LEU A 200 -6.78 18.04 -19.40
C LEU A 200 -6.74 16.76 -20.26
N ALA A 201 -7.00 15.58 -19.67
CA ALA A 201 -6.92 14.29 -20.39
C ALA A 201 -7.82 14.23 -21.63
N ILE A 202 -8.98 14.90 -21.62
CA ILE A 202 -9.88 15.02 -22.77
C ILE A 202 -9.22 15.76 -23.94
N ALA A 203 -8.49 16.85 -23.67
CA ALA A 203 -7.79 17.61 -24.70
C ALA A 203 -6.58 16.84 -25.28
N ALA A 204 -5.97 15.97 -24.46
CA ALA A 204 -4.86 15.11 -24.86
C ALA A 204 -5.29 13.84 -25.62
N MET A 205 -6.58 13.49 -25.59
CA MET A 205 -7.10 12.16 -25.95
C MET A 205 -6.79 11.71 -27.39
N LEU A 206 -6.61 12.63 -28.32
CA LEU A 206 -6.26 12.32 -29.72
C LEU A 206 -4.76 12.32 -30.00
N GLU A 207 -3.95 13.04 -29.23
CA GLU A 207 -2.52 13.20 -29.51
C GLU A 207 -1.65 12.23 -28.71
N VAL A 208 -1.98 12.00 -27.45
CA VAL A 208 -1.19 11.13 -26.56
C VAL A 208 -1.11 9.67 -27.06
N PRO A 209 -2.18 9.01 -27.53
CA PRO A 209 -2.09 7.66 -28.07
C PRO A 209 -1.15 7.55 -29.28
N LYS A 210 -1.06 8.60 -30.11
CA LYS A 210 -0.11 8.65 -31.25
C LYS A 210 1.35 8.64 -30.79
N VAL A 211 1.65 9.17 -29.60
CA VAL A 211 3.00 9.14 -29.02
C VAL A 211 3.35 7.73 -28.55
N TYR A 212 2.41 7.01 -27.94
CA TYR A 212 2.56 5.59 -27.61
C TYR A 212 2.81 4.74 -28.87
N ASP A 213 1.98 4.90 -29.91
CA ASP A 213 2.13 4.17 -31.18
C ASP A 213 3.46 4.49 -31.88
N HIS A 214 3.88 5.76 -31.87
CA HIS A 214 5.18 6.18 -32.40
C HIS A 214 6.34 5.54 -31.61
N TYR A 215 6.28 5.59 -30.28
CA TYR A 215 7.29 5.01 -29.40
C TYR A 215 7.41 3.49 -29.60
N TRP A 216 6.31 2.74 -29.67
CA TRP A 216 6.36 1.30 -29.91
C TRP A 216 6.78 0.92 -31.34
N LYS A 217 6.58 1.81 -32.33
CA LYS A 217 7.01 1.61 -33.71
C LYS A 217 8.49 1.95 -33.95
N HIS A 218 9.01 2.98 -33.28
CA HIS A 218 10.35 3.53 -33.52
C HIS A 218 11.34 3.29 -32.37
N GLY A 219 10.87 2.83 -31.20
CA GLY A 219 11.67 2.63 -30.00
C GLY A 219 12.14 3.91 -29.31
N MET A 220 11.62 5.08 -29.71
CA MET A 220 12.03 6.39 -29.21
C MET A 220 10.94 7.45 -29.35
N PHE A 221 11.08 8.56 -28.62
CA PHE A 221 10.31 9.81 -28.83
C PHE A 221 11.18 10.92 -29.45
N SER A 222 12.46 10.67 -29.68
CA SER A 222 13.38 11.58 -30.38
C SER A 222 13.07 11.66 -31.88
N LYS A 223 13.32 12.82 -32.49
CA LYS A 223 13.36 12.99 -33.96
C LYS A 223 14.74 12.71 -34.56
N HIS A 224 15.77 12.54 -33.73
CA HIS A 224 17.11 12.17 -34.17
C HIS A 224 17.18 10.64 -34.29
N PRO A 225 17.50 10.08 -35.47
CA PRO A 225 17.51 8.63 -35.65
C PRO A 225 18.65 7.98 -34.85
N ALA A 226 18.30 6.98 -34.06
CA ALA A 226 19.23 6.10 -33.37
C ALA A 226 19.07 4.65 -33.86
N SER A 227 20.18 3.96 -34.10
CA SER A 227 20.22 2.60 -34.63
C SER A 227 20.55 1.53 -33.59
N GLU A 228 21.29 1.90 -32.55
CA GLU A 228 21.96 0.96 -31.67
C GLU A 228 21.07 0.47 -30.53
N VAL A 229 21.08 -0.84 -30.30
CA VAL A 229 20.22 -1.50 -29.31
C VAL A 229 20.64 -1.12 -27.90
N ASN A 230 19.69 -0.65 -27.08
CA ASN A 230 19.94 -0.33 -25.68
C ASN A 230 20.04 -1.61 -24.81
N PRO A 231 21.22 -1.91 -24.20
CA PRO A 231 21.39 -3.06 -23.31
C PRO A 231 20.41 -3.07 -22.11
N MET A 232 19.98 -1.90 -21.62
CA MET A 232 19.01 -1.81 -20.50
C MET A 232 17.65 -2.43 -20.80
N PHE A 233 17.30 -2.60 -22.08
CA PHE A 233 16.11 -3.33 -22.51
C PHE A 233 16.49 -4.71 -23.02
N ALA A 234 17.48 -4.81 -23.92
CA ALA A 234 17.83 -6.07 -24.56
C ALA A 234 18.27 -7.17 -23.59
N GLU A 235 19.04 -6.86 -22.55
CA GLU A 235 19.55 -7.86 -21.60
C GLU A 235 18.52 -8.32 -20.55
N ALA A 236 17.38 -7.63 -20.49
CA ALA A 236 16.25 -7.97 -19.61
C ALA A 236 15.22 -8.92 -20.27
N LEU A 237 15.18 -8.96 -21.61
CA LEU A 237 14.22 -9.77 -22.37
C LEU A 237 14.74 -11.18 -22.74
N SER A 238 13.82 -12.09 -23.06
CA SER A 238 14.06 -13.42 -23.64
C SER A 238 12.77 -14.10 -24.10
N ALA A 239 12.88 -15.31 -24.66
CA ALA A 239 11.76 -16.23 -24.88
C ALA A 239 10.91 -16.53 -23.61
N ASN A 240 11.40 -16.18 -22.41
CA ASN A 240 10.71 -16.29 -21.12
C ASN A 240 10.49 -14.94 -20.44
N ALA A 241 10.86 -13.81 -21.06
CA ALA A 241 10.79 -12.48 -20.48
C ALA A 241 10.41 -11.43 -21.52
N TYR A 242 9.15 -11.00 -21.51
CA TYR A 242 8.59 -10.05 -22.47
C TYR A 242 8.50 -8.65 -21.88
N LEU A 243 8.54 -7.61 -22.72
CA LEU A 243 8.36 -6.24 -22.26
C LEU A 243 6.89 -5.99 -21.91
N HIS A 244 6.57 -5.31 -20.81
CA HIS A 244 5.16 -5.05 -20.51
C HIS A 244 4.53 -4.12 -21.55
N HIS A 245 3.35 -4.49 -22.05
CA HIS A 245 2.70 -3.78 -23.16
C HIS A 245 2.28 -2.34 -22.81
N SER A 246 2.12 -1.99 -21.53
CA SER A 246 1.86 -0.62 -21.09
C SER A 246 3.14 0.21 -20.85
N THR A 247 4.30 -0.24 -21.32
CA THR A 247 5.54 0.54 -21.28
C THR A 247 5.35 1.82 -22.11
N ASP A 248 5.27 2.96 -21.43
CA ASP A 248 5.00 4.25 -22.03
C ASP A 248 5.77 5.34 -21.25
N PRO A 249 6.80 5.99 -21.85
CA PRO A 249 7.62 6.98 -21.16
C PRO A 249 6.85 8.24 -20.75
N ILE A 250 5.72 8.56 -21.39
CA ILE A 250 5.01 9.82 -21.10
C ILE A 250 4.34 9.82 -19.72
N LEU A 251 4.17 8.65 -19.10
CA LEU A 251 3.67 8.49 -17.72
C LEU A 251 4.65 9.00 -16.65
N GLY A 252 5.91 9.25 -17.02
CA GLY A 252 6.88 9.96 -16.18
C GLY A 252 6.67 11.48 -16.07
N PHE A 253 5.76 12.07 -16.86
CA PHE A 253 5.69 13.53 -17.07
C PHE A 253 4.29 14.09 -16.86
N HIS A 254 4.19 15.27 -16.26
CA HIS A 254 2.93 16.02 -16.14
C HIS A 254 2.73 16.92 -17.37
N LEU A 255 1.91 16.44 -18.30
CA LEU A 255 1.67 17.05 -19.62
C LEU A 255 0.53 18.07 -19.66
N ALA A 256 -0.23 18.24 -18.58
CA ALA A 256 -1.39 19.14 -18.53
C ALA A 256 -1.07 20.57 -19.01
N THR A 257 0.13 21.08 -18.66
CA THR A 257 0.61 22.40 -19.06
C THR A 257 0.82 22.57 -20.57
N ALA A 258 1.02 21.49 -21.32
CA ALA A 258 1.11 21.52 -22.79
C ALA A 258 -0.27 21.69 -23.48
N PHE A 259 -1.36 21.39 -22.76
CA PHE A 259 -2.75 21.55 -23.24
C PHE A 259 -3.46 22.75 -22.60
N ALA A 260 -2.87 23.36 -21.57
CA ALA A 260 -3.45 24.48 -20.83
C ALA A 260 -3.18 25.84 -21.50
N ARG A 261 -4.11 26.78 -21.30
CA ARG A 261 -3.90 28.19 -21.62
C ARG A 261 -3.18 28.88 -20.46
N LEU A 262 -1.85 28.90 -20.52
CA LEU A 262 -1.00 29.51 -19.49
C LEU A 262 -0.86 31.02 -19.67
N ALA A 263 -0.96 31.78 -18.58
CA ALA A 263 -0.69 33.22 -18.56
C ALA A 263 0.76 33.53 -19.00
N PRO A 264 1.07 34.75 -19.50
CA PRO A 264 2.43 35.12 -19.90
C PRO A 264 3.46 35.02 -18.76
N THR A 265 3.03 35.23 -17.51
CA THR A 265 3.82 35.18 -16.27
C THR A 265 3.92 33.79 -15.65
N SER A 266 3.31 32.76 -16.25
CA SER A 266 3.25 31.41 -15.69
C SER A 266 4.65 30.77 -15.62
N PRO A 267 5.11 30.25 -14.47
CA PRO A 267 6.48 29.74 -14.29
C PRO A 267 6.81 28.52 -15.17
N LEU A 268 5.78 27.82 -15.67
CA LEU A 268 5.90 26.65 -16.53
C LEU A 268 5.79 26.96 -18.03
N ARG A 269 5.79 28.25 -18.41
CA ARG A 269 5.81 28.72 -19.81
C ARG A 269 7.26 29.12 -20.18
N PRO A 270 7.85 28.62 -21.30
CA PRO A 270 7.30 27.78 -22.35
C PRO A 270 7.77 26.31 -22.32
N SER A 271 8.33 25.82 -21.21
CA SER A 271 9.06 24.54 -21.15
C SER A 271 8.21 23.40 -20.56
N PRO A 272 7.57 22.52 -21.38
CA PRO A 272 6.82 21.39 -20.87
C PRO A 272 7.74 20.35 -20.21
N ALA A 273 7.48 20.05 -18.93
CA ALA A 273 7.85 18.86 -18.15
C ALA A 273 9.32 18.37 -18.09
N ARG A 274 10.27 18.95 -18.83
CA ARG A 274 11.71 18.57 -18.80
C ARG A 274 12.49 19.09 -17.57
N GLY A 275 11.79 19.45 -16.49
CA GLY A 275 12.37 20.02 -15.26
C GLY A 275 13.07 18.98 -14.39
N ALA A 276 12.34 17.90 -14.05
CA ALA A 276 12.75 16.92 -13.05
C ALA A 276 14.11 16.22 -13.31
N PHE A 277 14.46 15.97 -14.57
CA PHE A 277 15.77 15.39 -14.94
C PHE A 277 16.96 16.35 -14.76
N LYS A 278 16.73 17.61 -14.37
CA LYS A 278 17.79 18.61 -14.14
C LYS A 278 18.07 18.87 -12.65
N VAL A 279 17.21 18.39 -11.74
CA VAL A 279 17.31 18.70 -10.30
C VAL A 279 17.25 17.41 -9.48
N ILE A 280 18.44 16.94 -9.13
CA ILE A 280 18.67 16.10 -7.95
C ILE A 280 19.76 16.81 -7.15
N ALA A 281 19.40 17.33 -5.97
CA ALA A 281 20.34 17.90 -5.03
C ALA A 281 21.14 16.78 -4.35
N LYS A 282 22.48 16.83 -4.46
CA LYS A 282 23.35 15.71 -4.05
C LYS A 282 23.40 15.51 -2.54
N ASP A 283 23.27 16.59 -1.77
CA ASP A 283 23.53 16.61 -0.33
C ASP A 283 22.28 16.34 0.52
N SER A 284 21.08 16.34 -0.09
CA SER A 284 19.80 16.15 0.60
C SER A 284 19.08 14.84 0.25
N LEU A 285 19.53 14.09 -0.76
CA LEU A 285 18.90 12.85 -1.20
C LEU A 285 19.81 11.64 -0.97
N ARG A 286 19.28 10.61 -0.29
CA ARG A 286 19.83 9.26 -0.22
C ARG A 286 18.82 8.26 -0.77
N ILE A 287 19.31 7.27 -1.50
CA ILE A 287 18.54 6.19 -2.11
C ILE A 287 19.17 4.85 -1.71
N ARG A 288 18.34 3.90 -1.30
CA ARG A 288 18.76 2.56 -0.85
C ARG A 288 18.05 1.49 -1.66
N PHE A 289 18.79 0.63 -2.35
CA PHE A 289 18.23 -0.36 -3.27
C PHE A 289 18.20 -1.78 -2.70
N ALA A 290 17.01 -2.39 -2.71
CA ALA A 290 16.77 -3.80 -2.39
C ALA A 290 16.27 -4.57 -3.62
N VAL A 291 16.87 -5.74 -3.87
CA VAL A 291 16.32 -6.74 -4.80
C VAL A 291 15.65 -7.82 -3.94
N ALA A 292 14.32 -7.80 -3.86
CA ALA A 292 13.51 -8.72 -3.05
C ALA A 292 12.03 -8.64 -3.42
N ASP A 293 11.28 -9.69 -3.06
CA ASP A 293 9.83 -9.59 -2.92
C ASP A 293 9.46 -8.61 -1.80
N ALA A 294 8.40 -7.83 -2.01
CA ALA A 294 7.99 -6.76 -1.11
C ALA A 294 7.57 -7.28 0.27
N LEU A 295 6.82 -8.38 0.33
CA LEU A 295 6.29 -8.99 1.55
C LEU A 295 7.44 -9.49 2.41
N ASN A 296 8.31 -10.28 1.80
CA ASN A 296 9.46 -10.90 2.46
C ASN A 296 10.46 -9.84 2.96
N PHE A 297 10.74 -8.80 2.16
CA PHE A 297 11.63 -7.69 2.55
C PHE A 297 11.10 -6.96 3.79
N SER A 298 9.80 -6.71 3.82
CA SER A 298 9.12 -5.98 4.88
C SER A 298 8.94 -6.76 6.17
N HIS A 299 8.69 -8.07 6.08
CA HIS A 299 8.76 -8.96 7.24
C HIS A 299 10.19 -9.05 7.82
N THR A 300 11.21 -9.03 6.97
CA THR A 300 12.61 -8.95 7.42
C THR A 300 12.90 -7.62 8.13
N LEU A 301 12.37 -6.51 7.63
CA LEU A 301 12.48 -5.19 8.27
C LEU A 301 11.68 -5.11 9.58
N GLN A 302 10.54 -5.80 9.71
CA GLN A 302 9.86 -5.97 11.01
C GLN A 302 10.76 -6.66 12.02
N HIS A 303 11.33 -7.82 11.64
CA HIS A 303 12.20 -8.60 12.51
C HIS A 303 13.41 -7.78 12.96
N ASN A 304 14.14 -7.18 12.02
CA ASN A 304 15.32 -6.37 12.31
C ASN A 304 14.98 -5.09 13.13
N SER A 305 13.75 -4.58 13.08
CA SER A 305 13.31 -3.47 13.95
C SER A 305 13.03 -3.85 15.41
N VAL A 306 13.11 -5.14 15.75
CA VAL A 306 12.88 -5.73 17.08
C VAL A 306 14.11 -6.47 17.59
N ALA A 307 14.79 -7.20 16.70
CA ALA A 307 16.06 -7.89 16.94
C ALA A 307 17.04 -7.49 15.81
N PRO A 308 17.77 -6.37 15.95
CA PRO A 308 18.72 -5.92 14.94
C PRO A 308 19.84 -6.94 14.72
N GLY A 309 20.18 -7.20 13.46
CA GLY A 309 21.31 -8.06 13.09
C GLY A 309 21.09 -9.57 13.21
N THR A 310 19.92 -10.06 13.65
CA THR A 310 19.54 -11.47 13.51
C THR A 310 18.80 -11.75 12.20
N PRO A 311 18.95 -12.94 11.58
CA PRO A 311 18.27 -13.26 10.34
C PRO A 311 16.80 -13.63 10.58
N ALA A 312 15.90 -13.04 9.80
CA ALA A 312 14.46 -13.37 9.85
C ALA A 312 14.12 -14.77 9.29
N ASN A 313 15.10 -15.45 8.67
CA ASN A 313 14.95 -16.74 7.96
C ASN A 313 13.84 -16.73 6.89
N ILE A 314 13.80 -15.68 6.06
CA ILE A 314 12.84 -15.55 4.96
C ILE A 314 13.60 -15.48 3.62
N PHE A 315 13.20 -16.30 2.65
CA PHE A 315 13.74 -16.27 1.29
C PHE A 315 13.45 -14.94 0.58
N ARG A 316 14.37 -14.52 -0.28
CA ARG A 316 14.33 -13.23 -0.98
C ARG A 316 13.10 -13.05 -1.88
N ARG A 317 12.58 -14.14 -2.44
CA ARG A 317 11.44 -14.27 -3.36
C ARG A 317 11.31 -15.75 -3.79
N GLN A 318 10.28 -16.11 -4.53
CA GLN A 318 10.24 -17.39 -5.26
C GLN A 318 11.29 -17.45 -6.37
N LEU A 319 11.69 -18.67 -6.77
CA LEU A 319 12.78 -18.95 -7.70
C LEU A 319 14.16 -18.42 -7.27
N ASP A 320 14.40 -18.34 -5.96
CA ASP A 320 15.63 -17.81 -5.37
C ASP A 320 16.00 -18.55 -4.08
N ALA A 321 17.26 -18.99 -3.95
CA ALA A 321 17.75 -19.71 -2.77
C ALA A 321 18.28 -18.78 -1.66
N SER A 322 18.43 -17.48 -1.93
CA SER A 322 19.05 -16.56 -0.96
C SER A 322 18.05 -16.02 0.07
N VAL A 323 18.50 -15.90 1.32
CA VAL A 323 17.79 -15.18 2.39
C VAL A 323 17.94 -13.66 2.20
N ILE A 324 17.03 -12.88 2.80
CA ILE A 324 17.18 -11.42 2.91
C ILE A 324 18.12 -11.09 4.07
N ASP A 325 19.39 -10.89 3.73
CA ASP A 325 20.39 -10.23 4.56
C ASP A 325 20.30 -8.70 4.42
N LEU A 326 20.48 -7.96 5.52
CA LEU A 326 20.36 -6.51 5.63
C LEU A 326 21.66 -5.89 6.18
N ASP A 327 22.11 -4.81 5.55
CA ASP A 327 23.26 -4.02 6.00
C ASP A 327 22.99 -3.38 7.39
N GLN A 328 23.64 -3.90 8.43
CA GLN A 328 23.52 -3.44 9.81
C GLN A 328 23.89 -1.95 9.96
N SER A 329 24.77 -1.41 9.12
CA SER A 329 25.14 0.01 9.14
C SER A 329 24.04 0.92 8.56
N ALA A 330 23.14 0.36 7.75
CA ALA A 330 21.99 1.06 7.18
C ALA A 330 20.70 0.87 8.01
N TYR A 331 20.55 -0.27 8.70
CA TYR A 331 19.32 -0.69 9.39
C TYR A 331 19.52 -0.98 10.89
N GLY A 332 20.28 -0.15 11.59
CA GLY A 332 20.33 -0.17 13.06
C GLY A 332 19.00 0.21 13.74
N GLU A 333 19.04 0.37 15.06
CA GLU A 333 17.86 0.68 15.89
C GLU A 333 17.00 1.83 15.31
N GLY A 334 15.70 1.57 15.14
CA GLY A 334 14.71 2.57 14.68
C GLY A 334 14.19 2.41 13.23
N GLY A 335 14.72 1.48 12.43
CA GLY A 335 14.28 1.27 11.04
C GLY A 335 12.85 0.73 10.88
N THR A 336 12.12 1.17 9.85
CA THR A 336 10.68 0.86 9.65
C THR A 336 10.24 0.82 8.16
N ALA A 337 9.79 -0.34 7.63
CA ALA A 337 9.43 -0.54 6.20
C ALA A 337 8.52 -1.80 5.87
N PRO A 338 7.27 -1.69 5.28
CA PRO A 338 6.22 -2.70 5.61
C PRO A 338 5.12 -3.07 4.51
N VAL A 339 4.38 -4.22 4.55
CA VAL A 339 3.26 -4.62 3.59
C VAL A 339 2.04 -5.33 4.27
N GLU A 340 1.03 -6.04 3.76
CA GLU A 340 0.80 -7.10 2.77
C GLU A 340 -0.46 -6.87 1.89
N ILE A 341 -1.18 -5.74 1.92
CA ILE A 341 -0.66 -4.37 1.95
C ILE A 341 -0.79 -3.67 3.32
N LEU A 342 -1.35 -4.30 4.37
CA LEU A 342 -1.61 -3.61 5.66
C LEU A 342 -1.05 -4.27 6.95
N VAL A 343 -0.99 -5.60 7.06
CA VAL A 343 -0.63 -6.31 8.32
C VAL A 343 0.81 -6.06 8.77
N ALA A 344 1.79 -6.34 7.91
CA ALA A 344 3.17 -5.96 8.17
C ALA A 344 3.36 -4.42 8.14
N CYS A 345 2.42 -3.68 7.53
CA CYS A 345 2.42 -2.27 7.08
C CYS A 345 2.35 -1.26 8.22
N GLY A 346 1.24 -1.32 8.97
CA GLY A 346 1.01 -0.44 10.12
C GLY A 346 2.09 -0.51 11.20
N PRO A 347 2.64 -1.69 11.56
CA PRO A 347 3.72 -1.83 12.54
C PRO A 347 5.00 -1.04 12.22
N LEU A 348 5.23 -0.63 10.97
CA LEU A 348 6.41 0.14 10.57
C LEU A 348 6.04 1.44 9.83
N LEU A 349 4.92 2.04 10.21
CA LEU A 349 4.82 3.50 10.20
C LEU A 349 5.50 4.05 11.46
N LYS A 350 6.28 5.14 11.34
CA LYS A 350 6.78 5.88 12.52
C LYS A 350 5.62 6.34 13.38
N ASP A 351 5.85 6.53 14.68
CA ASP A 351 4.87 7.21 15.52
C ASP A 351 4.88 8.72 15.23
N SER A 352 4.01 9.14 14.33
CA SER A 352 3.83 10.53 13.92
C SER A 352 2.47 10.75 13.25
N ALA A 353 1.85 11.90 13.50
CA ALA A 353 0.68 12.37 12.76
C ALA A 353 0.94 12.54 11.25
N SER A 354 2.19 12.75 10.84
CA SER A 354 2.60 12.86 9.43
C SER A 354 2.83 11.51 8.75
N SER A 355 2.95 10.41 9.50
CA SER A 355 3.14 9.07 8.94
C SER A 355 1.93 8.62 8.12
N THR A 356 2.11 8.51 6.80
CA THR A 356 1.09 8.00 5.88
C THR A 356 1.61 6.78 5.14
N LEU A 357 0.83 5.70 5.12
CA LEU A 357 0.92 4.67 4.11
C LEU A 357 -0.02 5.01 2.96
N HIS A 358 0.49 5.01 1.73
CA HIS A 358 -0.33 5.19 0.53
C HIS A 358 -0.51 3.86 -0.20
N VAL A 359 -1.76 3.50 -0.48
CA VAL A 359 -2.13 2.34 -1.29
C VAL A 359 -2.76 2.84 -2.59
N GLU A 360 -2.19 2.46 -3.73
CA GLU A 360 -2.68 2.84 -5.06
C GLU A 360 -3.04 1.58 -5.87
N THR A 361 -4.21 1.55 -6.52
CA THR A 361 -4.68 0.40 -7.33
C THR A 361 -5.24 0.87 -8.66
N LEU A 362 -5.07 0.07 -9.72
CA LEU A 362 -5.40 0.45 -11.11
C LEU A 362 -6.61 -0.29 -11.72
N LEU A 363 -7.14 -1.32 -11.05
CA LEU A 363 -8.22 -2.17 -11.59
C LEU A 363 -9.57 -1.84 -10.94
N LYS A 364 -10.58 -1.51 -11.76
CA LYS A 364 -11.98 -1.47 -11.32
C LYS A 364 -12.51 -2.89 -11.17
N THR A 365 -12.47 -3.42 -9.96
CA THR A 365 -12.96 -4.77 -9.63
C THR A 365 -14.43 -4.83 -9.24
N GLN A 366 -15.07 -3.70 -8.97
CA GLN A 366 -16.45 -3.59 -8.45
C GLN A 366 -17.18 -2.36 -9.01
N ASN A 367 -18.50 -2.29 -8.84
CA ASN A 367 -19.33 -1.22 -9.39
C ASN A 367 -19.20 0.10 -8.63
N THR A 368 -19.31 0.06 -7.30
CA THR A 368 -19.12 1.20 -6.40
C THR A 368 -17.74 1.18 -5.76
N ARG A 369 -17.25 2.35 -5.30
CA ARG A 369 -16.02 2.40 -4.50
C ARG A 369 -16.16 1.78 -3.10
N LYS A 370 -17.40 1.64 -2.57
CA LYS A 370 -17.63 0.96 -1.28
C LYS A 370 -17.30 -0.53 -1.42
N GLU A 371 -17.93 -1.18 -2.39
CA GLU A 371 -17.66 -2.57 -2.74
C GLU A 371 -16.19 -2.78 -3.13
N GLN A 372 -15.59 -1.85 -3.90
CA GLN A 372 -14.16 -1.94 -4.27
C GLN A 372 -13.25 -1.88 -3.03
N PHE A 373 -13.63 -1.13 -1.99
CA PHE A 373 -12.86 -1.01 -0.75
C PHE A 373 -13.07 -2.21 0.19
N ASP A 374 -14.31 -2.68 0.35
CA ASP A 374 -14.62 -3.91 1.08
C ASP A 374 -13.94 -5.13 0.40
N ALA A 375 -13.96 -5.22 -0.93
CA ALA A 375 -13.35 -6.31 -1.71
C ALA A 375 -11.81 -6.25 -1.82
N LEU A 376 -11.21 -5.07 -1.58
CA LEU A 376 -9.76 -4.90 -1.40
C LEU A 376 -9.32 -5.47 -0.04
N LEU A 377 -10.13 -5.27 1.00
CA LEU A 377 -9.87 -5.70 2.38
C LEU A 377 -10.44 -7.08 2.72
N LYS A 378 -11.13 -7.73 1.79
CA LYS A 378 -11.80 -9.03 1.99
C LYS A 378 -12.74 -9.02 3.20
N GLY A 379 -13.46 -7.92 3.41
CA GLY A 379 -14.35 -7.78 4.56
C GLY A 379 -14.91 -6.37 4.68
N HIS A 380 -15.77 -6.16 5.68
CA HIS A 380 -16.31 -4.84 5.98
C HIS A 380 -15.18 -3.86 6.32
N ALA A 381 -14.93 -2.88 5.45
CA ALA A 381 -13.69 -2.12 5.43
C ALA A 381 -13.37 -1.42 6.75
N ALA A 382 -14.38 -0.83 7.40
CA ALA A 382 -14.22 -0.19 8.70
C ALA A 382 -13.87 -1.20 9.82
N THR A 383 -14.41 -2.43 9.77
CA THR A 383 -14.03 -3.50 10.70
C THR A 383 -12.57 -3.90 10.51
N ILE A 384 -12.16 -4.21 9.28
CA ILE A 384 -10.80 -4.70 8.99
C ILE A 384 -9.76 -3.61 9.30
N SER A 385 -10.05 -2.35 8.95
CA SER A 385 -9.22 -1.19 9.30
C SER A 385 -8.98 -1.08 10.82
N LEU A 386 -10.05 -1.21 11.62
CA LEU A 386 -9.98 -1.18 13.09
C LEU A 386 -9.11 -2.31 13.66
N LEU A 387 -9.27 -3.55 13.17
CA LEU A 387 -8.48 -4.70 13.59
C LEU A 387 -7.00 -4.58 13.23
N LEU A 388 -6.68 -3.89 12.12
CA LEU A 388 -5.31 -3.60 11.69
C LEU A 388 -4.65 -2.42 12.43
N GLY A 389 -5.39 -1.70 13.29
CA GLY A 389 -4.89 -0.49 13.94
C GLY A 389 -4.57 0.66 12.97
N LEU A 390 -5.15 0.64 11.77
CA LEU A 390 -4.94 1.61 10.70
C LEU A 390 -6.24 2.30 10.30
N THR A 391 -6.20 3.62 10.14
CA THR A 391 -7.36 4.41 9.74
C THR A 391 -7.23 4.92 8.29
N PRO A 392 -8.19 4.59 7.39
CA PRO A 392 -8.27 5.16 6.05
C PRO A 392 -8.87 6.56 6.11
N ILE A 393 -8.04 7.60 5.98
CA ILE A 393 -8.47 8.99 6.28
C ILE A 393 -9.45 9.50 5.23
N ASP A 394 -9.20 9.23 3.94
CA ASP A 394 -10.05 9.66 2.82
C ASP A 394 -11.48 9.06 2.93
N TYR A 395 -11.62 7.85 3.48
CA TYR A 395 -12.90 7.19 3.74
C TYR A 395 -13.70 7.87 4.85
N TRP A 396 -13.06 8.18 6.00
CA TRP A 396 -13.76 8.78 7.14
C TRP A 396 -14.07 10.26 6.96
N THR A 397 -13.31 10.96 6.11
CA THR A 397 -13.48 12.39 5.83
C THR A 397 -14.35 12.67 4.60
N ASN A 398 -14.63 11.65 3.75
CA ASN A 398 -15.27 11.80 2.44
C ASN A 398 -14.61 12.92 1.59
N ALA A 399 -13.29 12.99 1.69
CA ALA A 399 -12.48 14.07 1.14
C ALA A 399 -11.24 13.49 0.48
N THR A 400 -10.84 14.09 -0.65
CA THR A 400 -9.57 13.78 -1.31
C THR A 400 -9.10 14.99 -2.09
N HIS A 401 -7.79 15.09 -2.26
CA HIS A 401 -7.09 16.13 -3.02
C HIS A 401 -6.89 15.74 -4.50
N VAL A 402 -7.25 14.51 -4.93
CA VAL A 402 -7.07 14.02 -6.31
C VAL A 402 -8.32 14.25 -7.15
N SER A 403 -8.19 14.81 -8.36
CA SER A 403 -9.26 14.78 -9.37
C SER A 403 -9.50 13.34 -9.84
N TYR A 404 -10.76 12.91 -9.84
CA TYR A 404 -11.20 11.64 -10.42
C TYR A 404 -11.98 11.84 -11.74
N VAL A 405 -12.12 13.10 -12.21
CA VAL A 405 -12.88 13.40 -13.44
C VAL A 405 -12.29 12.68 -14.65
N ASP A 406 -10.97 12.70 -14.79
CA ASP A 406 -10.27 12.02 -15.86
C ASP A 406 -10.49 10.50 -15.81
N GLU A 407 -10.44 9.89 -14.62
CA GLU A 407 -10.70 8.45 -14.43
C GLU A 407 -12.16 8.06 -14.72
N MET A 408 -13.14 8.96 -14.54
CA MET A 408 -14.51 8.73 -15.01
C MET A 408 -14.60 8.69 -16.54
N VAL A 409 -13.87 9.56 -17.24
CA VAL A 409 -13.88 9.62 -18.72
C VAL A 409 -13.07 8.46 -19.32
N VAL A 410 -11.86 8.20 -18.80
CA VAL A 410 -11.03 7.04 -19.13
C VAL A 410 -11.83 5.75 -18.89
N GLY A 411 -12.43 5.61 -17.71
CA GLY A 411 -13.25 4.46 -17.36
C GLY A 411 -14.45 4.27 -18.28
N ALA A 412 -15.22 5.33 -18.57
CA ALA A 412 -16.37 5.26 -19.46
C ALA A 412 -15.98 4.84 -20.89
N GLN A 413 -14.88 5.38 -21.43
CA GLN A 413 -14.44 5.05 -22.79
C GLN A 413 -13.83 3.64 -22.88
N LEU A 414 -13.05 3.21 -21.89
CA LEU A 414 -12.47 1.85 -21.85
C LEU A 414 -13.53 0.77 -21.57
N SER A 415 -14.62 1.10 -20.86
CA SER A 415 -15.73 0.16 -20.60
C SER A 415 -16.59 -0.16 -21.84
N ALA A 416 -16.34 0.47 -22.99
CA ALA A 416 -17.14 0.31 -24.22
C ALA A 416 -16.94 -1.04 -24.95
N GLY A 417 -16.31 -2.04 -24.30
CA GLY A 417 -16.05 -3.35 -24.88
C GLY A 417 -15.41 -4.39 -23.94
N SER A 418 -15.06 -4.04 -22.70
CA SER A 418 -14.48 -4.96 -21.70
C SER A 418 -15.18 -4.85 -20.34
N THR A 419 -15.20 -5.94 -19.59
CA THR A 419 -15.77 -6.03 -18.23
C THR A 419 -14.89 -5.36 -17.17
N VAL A 420 -13.57 -5.42 -17.34
CA VAL A 420 -12.59 -4.77 -16.44
C VAL A 420 -12.15 -3.43 -17.02
N GLY A 421 -12.56 -2.34 -16.38
CA GLY A 421 -12.03 -1.01 -16.64
C GLY A 421 -10.76 -0.73 -15.83
N GLN A 422 -9.76 -0.08 -16.41
CA GLN A 422 -8.67 0.50 -15.63
C GLN A 422 -9.10 1.82 -15.00
N VAL A 423 -9.01 1.90 -13.68
CA VAL A 423 -9.40 3.05 -12.85
C VAL A 423 -8.39 3.18 -11.72
N ILE A 424 -7.75 4.35 -11.59
CA ILE A 424 -6.87 4.64 -10.45
C ILE A 424 -7.74 4.93 -9.21
N SER A 425 -7.47 4.17 -8.14
CA SER A 425 -7.90 4.47 -6.77
C SER A 425 -6.68 4.69 -5.89
N ARG A 426 -6.80 5.61 -4.92
CA ARG A 426 -5.74 5.97 -3.96
C ARG A 426 -6.35 6.09 -2.57
N LEU A 427 -5.69 5.52 -1.58
CA LEU A 427 -6.10 5.56 -0.17
C LEU A 427 -4.91 5.91 0.73
N SER A 428 -5.13 6.86 1.63
CA SER A 428 -4.17 7.35 2.62
C SER A 428 -4.52 6.76 3.99
N TRP A 429 -3.59 5.99 4.53
CA TRP A 429 -3.73 5.26 5.79
C TRP A 429 -2.79 5.85 6.83
N LYS A 430 -3.28 6.09 8.05
CA LYS A 430 -2.45 6.51 9.20
C LYS A 430 -2.66 5.58 10.40
N PRO A 431 -1.72 5.50 11.36
CA PRO A 431 -1.95 4.76 12.60
C PRO A 431 -3.20 5.30 13.30
N THR A 432 -4.09 4.42 13.78
CA THR A 432 -5.39 4.86 14.31
C THR A 432 -5.28 5.86 15.46
N ARG A 433 -4.26 5.70 16.32
CA ARG A 433 -3.92 6.65 17.40
C ARG A 433 -3.56 8.07 16.93
N CYS A 434 -3.17 8.26 15.67
CA CYS A 434 -2.89 9.57 15.08
C CYS A 434 -4.15 10.26 14.52
N PHE A 435 -5.20 9.50 14.21
CA PHE A 435 -6.50 10.01 13.76
C PHE A 435 -7.50 10.18 14.90
N SER A 436 -7.44 9.28 15.89
CA SER A 436 -8.12 9.41 17.17
C SER A 436 -7.09 9.25 18.30
N PRO A 437 -6.53 10.37 18.82
CA PRO A 437 -5.67 10.35 19.98
C PRO A 437 -6.35 9.66 21.16
N GLN A 438 -5.73 8.58 21.63
CA GLN A 438 -6.05 7.96 22.90
C GLN A 438 -5.12 8.57 23.94
N ASP A 439 -5.68 9.26 24.94
CA ASP A 439 -4.91 9.77 26.07
C ASP A 439 -4.21 8.60 26.79
N THR A 440 -3.11 8.89 27.49
CA THR A 440 -2.32 7.91 28.27
C THR A 440 -3.09 7.23 29.42
N VAL A 441 -4.36 7.62 29.64
CA VAL A 441 -5.31 7.05 30.60
C VAL A 441 -6.21 5.98 29.96
N SER A 442 -6.28 5.91 28.62
CA SER A 442 -7.03 4.90 27.88
C SER A 442 -6.18 3.64 27.69
N GLY A 443 -6.64 2.51 28.23
CA GLY A 443 -6.01 1.22 27.99
C GLY A 443 -6.17 0.73 26.55
N PRO A 444 -5.41 -0.31 26.14
CA PRO A 444 -5.55 -0.92 24.82
C PRO A 444 -6.98 -1.40 24.57
N VAL A 445 -7.45 -1.24 23.34
CA VAL A 445 -8.83 -1.50 22.96
C VAL A 445 -9.15 -2.99 23.14
N ALA A 446 -10.08 -3.30 24.05
CA ALA A 446 -10.40 -4.66 24.42
C ALA A 446 -11.62 -5.20 23.65
N MET A 447 -11.55 -6.46 23.23
CA MET A 447 -12.61 -7.13 22.47
C MET A 447 -12.81 -8.53 23.07
N GLU A 448 -14.05 -8.98 23.20
CA GLU A 448 -14.34 -10.32 23.72
C GLU A 448 -14.10 -11.37 22.63
N ALA A 449 -13.46 -12.49 22.97
CA ALA A 449 -12.98 -13.46 21.97
C ALA A 449 -14.09 -13.92 21.01
N HIS A 450 -15.26 -14.29 21.54
CA HIS A 450 -16.42 -14.71 20.74
C HIS A 450 -16.95 -13.61 19.80
N ALA A 451 -16.70 -12.33 20.10
CA ALA A 451 -17.06 -11.20 19.25
C ALA A 451 -16.01 -10.92 18.16
N LEU A 452 -14.77 -11.40 18.32
CA LEU A 452 -13.69 -11.33 17.33
C LEU A 452 -13.75 -12.50 16.33
N VAL A 453 -14.21 -13.67 16.78
CA VAL A 453 -14.43 -14.88 15.99
C VAL A 453 -15.20 -14.60 14.69
N GLU A 454 -16.43 -14.07 14.74
CA GLU A 454 -17.24 -13.88 13.52
C GLU A 454 -16.65 -12.85 12.53
N PRO A 455 -16.15 -11.66 12.93
CA PRO A 455 -15.41 -10.75 12.05
C PRO A 455 -14.25 -11.42 11.29
N VAL A 456 -13.44 -12.22 12.00
CA VAL A 456 -12.27 -12.90 11.43
C VAL A 456 -12.69 -14.07 10.53
N PHE A 457 -13.76 -14.79 10.88
CA PHE A 457 -14.32 -15.85 10.04
C PHE A 457 -14.82 -15.31 8.70
N GLN A 458 -15.59 -14.22 8.72
CA GLN A 458 -16.12 -13.59 7.50
C GLN A 458 -15.01 -13.00 6.63
N PHE A 459 -13.91 -12.55 7.23
CA PHE A 459 -12.69 -12.14 6.53
C PHE A 459 -12.03 -13.33 5.81
N PHE A 460 -11.75 -14.44 6.50
CA PHE A 460 -11.20 -15.64 5.87
C PHE A 460 -12.10 -16.20 4.75
N LYS A 461 -13.42 -16.24 4.95
CA LYS A 461 -14.36 -16.68 3.90
C LYS A 461 -14.32 -15.80 2.65
N GLN A 462 -14.14 -14.48 2.80
CA GLN A 462 -14.01 -13.55 1.67
C GLN A 462 -12.60 -13.56 1.05
N MET A 463 -11.56 -13.88 1.82
CA MET A 463 -10.22 -14.13 1.27
C MET A 463 -10.26 -15.29 0.28
N PHE A 464 -10.98 -16.37 0.61
CA PHE A 464 -11.07 -17.60 -0.18
C PHE A 464 -12.36 -17.72 -1.03
N GLU A 465 -13.12 -16.64 -1.23
CA GLU A 465 -14.38 -16.64 -2.00
C GLU A 465 -14.23 -17.23 -3.42
N TYR A 466 -13.09 -16.96 -4.08
CA TYR A 466 -12.78 -17.46 -5.43
C TYR A 466 -12.60 -18.99 -5.50
N GLU A 467 -12.60 -19.68 -4.37
CA GLU A 467 -12.45 -21.14 -4.28
C GLU A 467 -13.80 -21.86 -4.31
N ASP A 468 -14.92 -21.13 -4.14
CA ASP A 468 -16.26 -21.66 -4.38
C ASP A 468 -16.48 -21.88 -5.89
N VAL A 469 -16.42 -23.14 -6.30
CA VAL A 469 -16.68 -23.60 -7.67
C VAL A 469 -18.07 -23.19 -8.15
N SER A 470 -19.07 -23.08 -7.27
CA SER A 470 -20.42 -22.61 -7.63
C SER A 470 -20.41 -21.14 -8.01
N SER A 471 -19.68 -20.30 -7.27
CA SER A 471 -19.48 -18.88 -7.61
C SER A 471 -18.75 -18.71 -8.94
N LEU A 472 -17.70 -19.51 -9.20
CA LEU A 472 -16.93 -19.48 -10.45
C LEU A 472 -17.78 -19.89 -11.66
N LEU A 473 -18.54 -20.98 -11.54
CA LEU A 473 -19.41 -21.49 -12.61
C LEU A 473 -20.63 -20.60 -12.88
N ALA A 474 -21.15 -19.91 -11.86
CA ALA A 474 -22.20 -18.90 -12.02
C ALA A 474 -21.70 -17.57 -12.63
N SER A 475 -20.39 -17.40 -12.82
CA SER A 475 -19.78 -16.13 -13.23
C SER A 475 -19.48 -16.06 -14.74
N ASN A 476 -20.06 -15.03 -15.39
CA ASN A 476 -19.79 -14.66 -16.78
C ASN A 476 -18.40 -14.01 -17.01
N LEU A 477 -17.41 -14.35 -16.18
CA LEU A 477 -16.06 -13.83 -16.26
C LEU A 477 -15.30 -14.44 -17.46
N SER A 478 -14.51 -13.61 -18.12
CA SER A 478 -13.53 -14.00 -19.14
C SER A 478 -12.45 -14.93 -18.58
N HIS A 479 -11.65 -15.53 -19.47
CA HIS A 479 -10.52 -16.37 -19.06
C HIS A 479 -9.50 -15.55 -18.27
N GLU A 480 -9.12 -14.37 -18.77
CA GLU A 480 -8.17 -13.47 -18.08
C GLU A 480 -8.69 -13.01 -16.71
N GLU A 481 -9.99 -12.77 -16.53
CA GLU A 481 -10.56 -12.46 -15.21
C GLU A 481 -10.53 -13.64 -14.24
N LYS A 482 -10.73 -14.87 -14.74
CA LYS A 482 -10.61 -16.10 -13.95
C LYS A 482 -9.15 -16.34 -13.57
N ASP A 483 -8.24 -16.29 -14.53
CA ASP A 483 -6.80 -16.43 -14.30
C ASP A 483 -6.27 -15.32 -13.39
N GLN A 484 -6.74 -14.07 -13.53
CA GLN A 484 -6.32 -12.98 -12.65
C GLN A 484 -6.91 -13.10 -11.24
N ARG A 485 -8.13 -13.63 -11.06
CA ARG A 485 -8.66 -13.96 -9.72
C ARG A 485 -7.88 -15.12 -9.09
N GLU A 486 -7.59 -16.17 -9.84
CA GLU A 486 -6.76 -17.29 -9.39
C GLU A 486 -5.28 -16.88 -9.15
N ARG A 487 -4.76 -15.82 -9.78
CA ARG A 487 -3.49 -15.18 -9.41
C ARG A 487 -3.63 -14.31 -8.15
N ASN A 488 -4.69 -13.50 -8.06
CA ASN A 488 -4.94 -12.54 -6.96
C ASN A 488 -5.31 -13.16 -5.60
N GLY A 489 -5.59 -14.46 -5.51
CA GLY A 489 -5.82 -15.15 -4.24
C GLY A 489 -4.54 -15.27 -3.40
N THR A 490 -3.98 -14.16 -2.93
CA THR A 490 -2.59 -14.03 -2.45
C THR A 490 -2.22 -14.83 -1.21
N TYR A 491 -3.10 -15.68 -0.69
CA TYR A 491 -2.94 -16.38 0.57
C TYR A 491 -2.65 -17.88 0.39
N PRO A 492 -1.76 -18.46 1.20
CA PRO A 492 -1.66 -19.89 1.39
C PRO A 492 -2.97 -20.49 1.91
N ALA A 493 -3.22 -21.73 1.55
CA ALA A 493 -4.45 -22.47 1.84
C ALA A 493 -4.57 -22.89 3.32
N PHE A 494 -3.48 -23.04 4.07
CA PHE A 494 -3.54 -23.43 5.48
C PHE A 494 -4.38 -22.50 6.37
N ASN A 495 -4.55 -21.23 5.99
CA ASN A 495 -5.41 -20.27 6.71
C ASN A 495 -6.91 -20.63 6.67
N ARG A 496 -7.31 -21.69 5.98
CA ARG A 496 -8.68 -22.23 5.98
C ARG A 496 -9.08 -22.83 7.33
N ASP A 497 -8.17 -23.56 7.98
CA ASP A 497 -8.49 -24.44 9.12
C ASP A 497 -8.27 -23.77 10.48
N GLY A 498 -8.32 -22.43 10.53
CA GLY A 498 -8.23 -21.65 11.77
C GLY A 498 -9.38 -21.95 12.75
N PRO A 499 -9.20 -21.68 14.07
CA PRO A 499 -10.03 -22.21 15.15
C PRO A 499 -11.34 -21.42 15.35
N VAL A 500 -11.92 -20.95 14.24
CA VAL A 500 -12.98 -19.92 14.24
C VAL A 500 -14.39 -20.52 14.29
N ARG A 501 -14.51 -21.86 14.35
CA ARG A 501 -15.66 -22.67 14.80
C ARG A 501 -15.26 -24.16 14.81
N GLU A 502 -14.87 -24.69 15.97
CA GLU A 502 -14.42 -26.08 16.18
C GLU A 502 -15.47 -27.17 15.83
N HIS A 503 -16.71 -26.78 15.53
CA HIS A 503 -17.83 -27.67 15.20
C HIS A 503 -18.55 -27.27 13.89
N THR A 504 -17.85 -26.69 12.90
CA THR A 504 -18.49 -26.44 11.58
C THR A 504 -17.55 -26.41 10.37
N PHE A 505 -16.23 -26.24 10.52
CA PHE A 505 -15.33 -26.23 9.36
C PHE A 505 -14.78 -27.63 9.00
N CYS A 506 -14.57 -28.50 9.99
CA CYS A 506 -14.01 -29.84 9.82
C CYS A 506 -14.88 -30.82 9.01
N GLU A 507 -16.15 -30.49 8.76
CA GLU A 507 -17.08 -31.32 7.95
C GLU A 507 -17.15 -30.88 6.47
N GLY A 508 -16.34 -29.89 6.03
CA GLY A 508 -16.42 -29.28 4.70
C GLY A 508 -15.10 -29.26 3.92
N SER A 509 -14.89 -30.30 3.09
CA SER A 509 -13.96 -30.38 1.92
C SER A 509 -12.47 -30.02 2.06
N ASN A 510 -11.97 -29.53 3.21
CA ASN A 510 -10.63 -28.94 3.32
C ASN A 510 -9.60 -29.76 4.13
N ALA A 511 -9.98 -30.93 4.66
CA ALA A 511 -9.14 -31.76 5.54
C ALA A 511 -7.74 -32.12 4.97
N GLU A 512 -7.53 -31.99 3.66
CA GLU A 512 -6.22 -32.12 3.00
C GLU A 512 -5.16 -31.14 3.56
N TYR A 513 -5.53 -29.99 4.14
CA TYR A 513 -4.59 -28.91 4.54
C TYR A 513 -4.31 -28.80 6.05
N LEU A 514 -4.94 -29.66 6.88
CA LEU A 514 -4.82 -29.63 8.34
C LEU A 514 -3.37 -29.75 8.82
N GLU A 515 -2.55 -30.57 8.14
CA GLU A 515 -1.12 -30.74 8.43
C GLU A 515 -0.30 -29.49 8.11
N GLU A 516 -0.66 -28.75 7.06
CA GLU A 516 -0.01 -27.48 6.78
C GLU A 516 -0.36 -26.46 7.87
N TYR A 517 -1.62 -26.40 8.28
CA TYR A 517 -2.07 -25.52 9.36
C TYR A 517 -1.33 -25.80 10.68
N ALA A 518 -1.31 -27.06 11.12
CA ALA A 518 -0.59 -27.48 12.34
C ALA A 518 0.92 -27.24 12.27
N ALA A 519 1.53 -27.38 11.08
CA ALA A 519 2.95 -27.03 10.90
C ALA A 519 3.19 -25.51 10.99
N GLN A 520 2.31 -24.68 10.41
CA GLN A 520 2.48 -23.22 10.43
C GLN A 520 2.17 -22.60 11.81
N THR A 521 1.24 -23.13 12.60
CA THR A 521 1.01 -22.66 13.99
C THR A 521 2.25 -22.89 14.86
N ARG A 522 2.81 -24.12 14.84
CA ARG A 522 4.05 -24.48 15.55
C ARG A 522 5.24 -23.63 15.08
N VAL A 523 5.43 -23.46 13.76
CA VAL A 523 6.49 -22.61 13.16
C VAL A 523 6.41 -21.14 13.60
N HIS A 524 5.22 -20.62 13.90
CA HIS A 524 5.01 -19.24 14.32
C HIS A 524 4.72 -19.07 15.82
N GLY A 525 4.83 -20.13 16.63
CA GLY A 525 4.62 -20.08 18.08
C GLY A 525 3.19 -19.74 18.50
N VAL A 526 2.20 -20.04 17.66
CA VAL A 526 0.77 -19.85 17.95
C VAL A 526 0.24 -21.13 18.60
N SER A 527 -0.58 -20.98 19.65
CA SER A 527 -1.06 -22.10 20.47
C SER A 527 -1.70 -23.22 19.65
N ASP A 528 -1.31 -24.46 19.96
CA ASP A 528 -1.93 -25.69 19.41
C ASP A 528 -3.40 -25.82 19.79
N MET A 529 -4.13 -26.68 19.08
CA MET A 529 -5.36 -27.30 19.57
C MET A 529 -5.02 -28.33 20.66
N GLU A 530 -5.68 -28.26 21.82
CA GLU A 530 -5.50 -29.24 22.89
C GLU A 530 -6.08 -30.60 22.46
N GLY A 531 -5.22 -31.62 22.32
CA GLY A 531 -5.64 -33.02 22.13
C GLY A 531 -5.03 -33.75 20.92
N THR A 532 -4.34 -33.06 20.01
CA THR A 532 -3.76 -33.66 18.79
C THR A 532 -2.23 -33.80 18.84
N ARG A 533 -1.67 -34.11 20.02
CA ARG A 533 -0.23 -34.37 20.19
C ARG A 533 -0.02 -35.87 20.44
N LEU A 534 0.44 -36.62 19.44
CA LEU A 534 1.18 -37.86 19.70
C LEU A 534 2.61 -37.52 20.12
N GLU A 535 3.24 -38.40 20.90
CA GLU A 535 4.63 -38.22 21.36
C GLU A 535 5.61 -38.52 20.22
N VAL A 536 6.42 -37.53 19.84
CA VAL A 536 7.46 -37.65 18.81
C VAL A 536 8.71 -38.29 19.42
N GLU A 537 8.85 -39.60 19.27
CA GLU A 537 10.01 -40.35 19.77
C GLU A 537 11.07 -40.66 18.68
N PRO A 538 12.38 -40.60 19.00
CA PRO A 538 13.45 -41.07 18.12
C PRO A 538 13.35 -42.59 17.84
N THR A 539 12.98 -42.95 16.61
CA THR A 539 12.91 -44.34 16.15
C THR A 539 14.14 -44.71 15.30
N SER A 540 15.30 -44.82 15.95
CA SER A 540 16.62 -44.97 15.27
C SER A 540 16.73 -46.16 14.31
N SER A 541 15.91 -47.20 14.48
CA SER A 541 15.80 -48.36 13.57
C SER A 541 15.21 -48.03 12.18
N LEU A 542 14.65 -46.84 11.98
CA LEU A 542 14.17 -46.34 10.68
C LEU A 542 15.22 -45.49 9.94
N GLY A 543 16.29 -45.06 10.61
CA GLY A 543 17.32 -44.20 10.02
C GLY A 543 16.83 -42.79 9.66
N GLY A 544 17.73 -42.02 9.02
CA GLY A 544 17.53 -40.61 8.70
C GLY A 544 17.15 -39.79 9.94
N PHE A 545 16.20 -38.88 9.79
CA PHE A 545 15.72 -38.01 10.87
C PHE A 545 15.17 -38.76 12.10
N ASN A 546 14.73 -40.02 11.94
CA ASN A 546 14.26 -40.83 13.07
C ASN A 546 15.39 -41.24 14.03
N ALA A 547 16.65 -41.15 13.60
CA ALA A 547 17.82 -41.42 14.44
C ALA A 547 18.34 -40.18 15.19
N TRP A 548 17.78 -38.99 14.93
CA TRP A 548 18.20 -37.75 15.56
C TRP A 548 18.00 -37.79 17.09
N PRO A 549 19.01 -37.38 17.90
CA PRO A 549 18.85 -37.27 19.35
C PRO A 549 17.75 -36.30 19.77
N ASN A 550 17.55 -35.22 19.00
CA ASN A 550 16.52 -34.20 19.24
C ASN A 550 15.65 -34.02 17.97
N VAL A 551 14.63 -34.87 17.80
CA VAL A 551 13.69 -34.71 16.70
C VAL A 551 12.80 -33.47 16.97
N PRO A 552 12.68 -32.49 16.05
CA PRO A 552 11.82 -31.32 16.23
C PRO A 552 10.33 -31.65 16.07
N GLU A 553 9.41 -30.79 16.51
CA GLU A 553 7.96 -30.94 16.28
C GLU A 553 7.54 -30.70 14.81
N VAL A 554 8.38 -30.01 14.02
CA VAL A 554 8.18 -29.67 12.61
C VAL A 554 9.47 -29.89 11.80
N LEU A 555 9.35 -30.58 10.66
CA LEU A 555 10.43 -30.83 9.71
C LEU A 555 10.23 -30.05 8.42
N CYS A 556 11.33 -29.71 7.75
CA CYS A 556 11.32 -29.34 6.35
C CYS A 556 11.61 -30.56 5.47
N VAL A 557 10.71 -30.83 4.52
CA VAL A 557 10.93 -31.81 3.45
C VAL A 557 11.24 -31.05 2.16
N THR A 558 12.28 -31.50 1.46
CA THR A 558 12.73 -30.94 0.19
C THR A 558 12.73 -32.02 -0.89
N VAL A 559 12.05 -31.74 -2.00
CA VAL A 559 11.90 -32.62 -3.16
C VAL A 559 12.67 -32.05 -4.36
N VAL A 560 13.52 -32.87 -4.97
CA VAL A 560 14.21 -32.57 -6.23
C VAL A 560 13.31 -32.98 -7.38
N VAL A 561 12.66 -32.01 -8.03
CA VAL A 561 11.81 -32.24 -9.21
C VAL A 561 12.67 -32.22 -10.49
N PRO A 562 12.78 -33.34 -11.23
CA PRO A 562 13.60 -33.40 -12.44
C PRO A 562 13.17 -32.36 -13.50
N ARG A 563 14.16 -31.78 -14.19
CA ARG A 563 13.94 -30.69 -15.16
C ARG A 563 12.86 -31.02 -16.22
N GLN A 564 12.85 -32.25 -16.72
CA GLN A 564 11.87 -32.74 -17.71
C GLN A 564 10.41 -32.65 -17.23
N ASN A 565 10.14 -32.77 -15.93
CA ASN A 565 8.79 -32.68 -15.36
C ASN A 565 8.29 -31.23 -15.37
N ILE A 566 9.18 -30.27 -15.11
CA ILE A 566 8.89 -28.84 -15.25
C ILE A 566 8.70 -28.45 -16.72
N GLU A 567 9.46 -29.05 -17.64
CA GLU A 567 9.28 -28.81 -19.08
C GLU A 567 7.99 -29.44 -19.62
N HIS A 568 7.55 -30.57 -19.05
CA HIS A 568 6.25 -31.17 -19.35
C HIS A 568 5.08 -30.29 -18.89
N LEU A 569 5.14 -29.71 -17.68
CA LEU A 569 4.17 -28.74 -17.16
C LEU A 569 3.95 -27.55 -18.13
N TYR A 570 5.02 -27.04 -18.73
CA TYR A 570 4.99 -25.96 -19.72
C TYR A 570 5.06 -26.46 -21.17
N SER A 571 4.56 -27.66 -21.44
CA SER A 571 4.61 -28.27 -22.79
C SER A 571 3.69 -27.63 -23.82
N THR A 572 2.59 -26.99 -23.40
CA THR A 572 1.58 -26.42 -24.30
C THR A 572 1.68 -24.89 -24.37
N LYS A 573 1.13 -24.28 -25.42
CA LYS A 573 1.06 -22.82 -25.53
C LYS A 573 0.24 -22.20 -24.40
N THR A 574 -0.94 -22.75 -24.11
CA THR A 574 -1.84 -22.29 -23.04
C THR A 574 -1.18 -22.42 -21.67
N SER A 575 -0.46 -23.51 -21.40
CA SER A 575 0.23 -23.70 -20.11
C SER A 575 1.45 -22.80 -19.92
N LYS A 576 2.11 -22.34 -21.01
CA LYS A 576 3.18 -21.31 -20.96
C LYS A 576 2.68 -19.89 -20.69
N LEU A 577 1.48 -19.56 -21.16
CA LEU A 577 0.86 -18.24 -20.96
C LEU A 577 0.31 -18.05 -19.53
N ASN A 578 0.11 -19.16 -18.81
CA ASN A 578 -0.45 -19.18 -17.46
C ASN A 578 0.60 -19.58 -16.40
N ALA A 579 0.42 -19.03 -15.20
CA ALA A 579 1.30 -19.25 -14.05
C ALA A 579 0.53 -20.06 -13.00
N PRO A 580 0.75 -21.39 -12.88
CA PRO A 580 0.06 -22.20 -11.90
C PRO A 580 0.58 -21.88 -10.49
N ARG A 581 -0.31 -22.07 -9.52
CA ARG A 581 0.09 -22.31 -8.13
C ARG A 581 0.60 -23.74 -8.05
N LEU A 582 1.80 -23.92 -7.52
CA LEU A 582 2.31 -25.25 -7.16
C LEU A 582 2.02 -25.52 -5.68
N GLU A 583 1.73 -26.77 -5.37
CA GLU A 583 1.51 -27.24 -4.00
C GLU A 583 2.16 -28.61 -3.82
N SER A 584 2.78 -28.83 -2.67
CA SER A 584 3.38 -30.13 -2.34
C SER A 584 2.33 -31.08 -1.79
N THR A 585 2.54 -32.38 -1.95
CA THR A 585 1.63 -33.42 -1.50
C THR A 585 2.36 -34.52 -0.74
N MET A 586 1.72 -35.08 0.28
CA MET A 586 2.13 -36.29 0.98
C MET A 586 0.95 -37.27 1.06
N THR A 587 1.16 -38.52 0.64
CA THR A 587 0.15 -39.59 0.73
C THR A 587 0.72 -40.82 1.42
N SER A 588 0.00 -41.35 2.42
CA SER A 588 0.24 -42.67 2.99
C SER A 588 -0.16 -43.81 2.05
N SER A 589 0.29 -45.02 2.35
CA SER A 589 -0.22 -46.28 1.80
C SER A 589 -0.61 -47.21 2.97
N PRO A 590 -1.69 -48.00 2.87
CA PRO A 590 -2.69 -47.98 1.79
C PRO A 590 -3.44 -46.63 1.70
N PRO A 591 -4.09 -46.32 0.57
CA PRO A 591 -4.75 -45.04 0.38
C PRO A 591 -5.88 -44.81 1.40
N SER A 592 -5.79 -43.68 2.10
CA SER A 592 -6.85 -43.13 2.93
C SER A 592 -8.07 -42.72 2.08
N PRO A 593 -9.29 -42.66 2.64
CA PRO A 593 -10.43 -41.99 1.97
C PRO A 593 -10.24 -40.48 1.75
N VAL A 594 -9.17 -39.87 2.31
CA VAL A 594 -8.69 -38.52 1.96
C VAL A 594 -7.54 -38.67 0.95
N GLU A 595 -7.53 -37.88 -0.14
CA GLU A 595 -6.56 -38.04 -1.26
C GLU A 595 -5.09 -37.73 -0.90
N GLY A 596 -4.82 -37.30 0.34
CA GLY A 596 -3.50 -36.98 0.87
C GLY A 596 -3.53 -35.68 1.68
N PHE A 597 -2.36 -35.33 2.21
CA PHE A 597 -2.10 -34.00 2.73
C PHE A 597 -1.53 -33.10 1.62
N LEU A 598 -1.90 -31.83 1.63
CA LEU A 598 -1.48 -30.79 0.69
C LEU A 598 -0.85 -29.61 1.43
N PHE A 599 0.18 -29.03 0.82
CA PHE A 599 1.01 -27.97 1.41
C PHE A 599 1.24 -26.86 0.38
N SER A 600 0.67 -25.69 0.62
CA SER A 600 0.68 -24.53 -0.29
C SER A 600 1.85 -23.56 -0.08
N SER A 601 2.47 -23.57 1.10
CA SER A 601 3.63 -22.79 1.53
C SER A 601 4.96 -23.41 1.06
N VAL A 602 5.09 -23.64 -0.24
CA VAL A 602 6.28 -24.22 -0.87
C VAL A 602 7.27 -23.13 -1.31
N GLN A 603 8.56 -23.25 -0.99
CA GLN A 603 9.62 -22.52 -1.69
C GLN A 603 10.07 -23.34 -2.89
N VAL A 604 10.11 -22.72 -4.08
CA VAL A 604 10.67 -23.35 -5.28
C VAL A 604 11.86 -22.56 -5.84
N MET A 605 12.88 -23.26 -6.34
CA MET A 605 14.09 -22.68 -6.90
C MET A 605 14.78 -23.62 -7.89
N PHE A 606 15.50 -23.09 -8.89
CA PHE A 606 16.32 -23.91 -9.79
C PHE A 606 17.75 -24.02 -9.27
N GLY A 607 18.30 -25.23 -9.21
CA GLY A 607 19.65 -25.47 -8.73
C GLY A 607 19.95 -26.93 -8.42
N GLU A 608 21.06 -27.18 -7.75
CA GLU A 608 21.49 -28.50 -7.29
C GLU A 608 21.61 -28.51 -5.76
N VAL A 609 21.34 -29.66 -5.13
CA VAL A 609 21.37 -29.81 -3.66
C VAL A 609 22.76 -30.24 -3.19
N GLU A 610 23.31 -29.51 -2.23
CA GLU A 610 24.55 -29.80 -1.53
C GLU A 610 24.23 -30.12 -0.05
N THR A 611 24.81 -31.19 0.50
CA THR A 611 24.50 -31.72 1.84
C THR A 611 25.58 -31.39 2.86
N GLN A 612 25.19 -31.18 4.12
CA GLN A 612 26.06 -30.93 5.26
C GLN A 612 25.59 -31.77 6.47
N GLY A 613 26.54 -32.34 7.23
CA GLY A 613 26.24 -33.36 8.25
C GLY A 613 25.92 -34.74 7.66
N ALA A 614 25.67 -35.73 8.52
CA ALA A 614 25.13 -37.04 8.11
C ALA A 614 23.62 -37.10 8.38
N ARG A 615 22.84 -37.83 7.55
CA ARG A 615 21.36 -37.86 7.65
C ARG A 615 20.82 -38.32 9.02
N THR A 616 21.64 -38.99 9.83
CA THR A 616 21.36 -39.49 11.19
C THR A 616 21.57 -38.47 12.30
N ASP A 617 22.13 -37.30 11.98
CA ASP A 617 22.62 -36.34 12.96
C ASP A 617 21.73 -35.09 12.93
N ASP A 618 21.40 -34.50 14.08
CA ASP A 618 20.34 -33.48 14.18
C ASP A 618 20.75 -32.07 13.72
N ASP A 619 21.98 -31.93 13.21
CA ASP A 619 22.48 -30.78 12.45
C ASP A 619 22.40 -30.96 10.92
N PHE A 620 21.90 -32.11 10.44
CA PHE A 620 21.79 -32.41 9.01
C PHE A 620 21.00 -31.33 8.26
N SER A 621 21.65 -30.75 7.27
CA SER A 621 21.18 -29.58 6.54
C SER A 621 21.59 -29.64 5.06
N ILE A 622 20.88 -28.86 4.25
CA ILE A 622 21.15 -28.75 2.82
C ILE A 622 21.23 -27.29 2.38
N VAL A 623 22.00 -27.04 1.32
CA VAL A 623 22.09 -25.77 0.61
C VAL A 623 21.77 -26.03 -0.86
N VAL A 624 21.16 -25.06 -1.55
CA VAL A 624 20.93 -25.16 -3.00
C VAL A 624 21.91 -24.26 -3.74
N ARG A 625 22.77 -24.85 -4.57
CA ARG A 625 23.64 -24.13 -5.50
C ARG A 625 22.78 -23.64 -6.69
N PRO A 626 22.51 -22.32 -6.85
CA PRO A 626 21.46 -21.87 -7.78
C PRO A 626 21.88 -21.94 -9.25
N ASP A 627 20.95 -22.33 -10.14
CA ASP A 627 21.15 -22.18 -11.59
C ASP A 627 20.96 -20.73 -11.99
N ALA A 628 22.06 -20.03 -12.24
CA ALA A 628 22.07 -18.62 -12.65
C ALA A 628 21.34 -18.34 -14.00
N ARG A 629 21.00 -19.38 -14.77
CA ARG A 629 20.20 -19.28 -16.01
C ARG A 629 18.71 -19.59 -15.79
N GLY A 630 18.34 -20.24 -14.67
CA GLY A 630 16.95 -20.53 -14.29
C GLY A 630 16.14 -21.23 -15.39
N TRP A 631 15.17 -20.52 -15.99
CA TRP A 631 14.38 -21.02 -17.12
C TRP A 631 15.23 -21.41 -18.34
N GLN A 632 16.35 -20.71 -18.58
CA GLN A 632 17.33 -21.02 -19.64
C GLN A 632 18.43 -21.99 -19.17
N GLY A 633 18.30 -22.47 -17.93
CA GLY A 633 19.17 -23.46 -17.30
C GLY A 633 18.65 -24.89 -17.48
N ASN A 634 19.41 -25.85 -16.94
CA ASN A 634 19.11 -27.27 -17.07
C ASN A 634 18.96 -27.98 -15.71
N CYS A 635 19.27 -27.31 -14.59
CA CYS A 635 19.16 -27.90 -13.26
C CYS A 635 17.70 -28.25 -12.89
N PRO A 636 17.48 -29.21 -11.98
CA PRO A 636 16.15 -29.52 -11.47
C PRO A 636 15.54 -28.32 -10.71
N MET A 637 14.23 -28.41 -10.45
CA MET A 637 13.55 -27.51 -9.51
C MET A 637 13.54 -28.16 -8.13
N ILE A 638 14.09 -27.46 -7.15
CA ILE A 638 14.06 -27.85 -5.75
C ILE A 638 12.81 -27.24 -5.11
N ALA A 639 11.97 -28.06 -4.48
CA ALA A 639 10.72 -27.66 -3.85
C ALA A 639 10.73 -28.04 -2.36
N SER A 640 10.60 -27.06 -1.47
CA SER A 640 10.76 -27.23 -0.02
C SER A 640 9.53 -26.74 0.75
N PHE A 641 9.05 -27.51 1.71
CA PHE A 641 7.88 -27.19 2.52
C PHE A 641 8.03 -27.70 3.97
N TYR A 642 7.22 -27.17 4.90
CA TYR A 642 7.20 -27.58 6.31
C TYR A 642 5.97 -28.46 6.61
N LEU A 643 6.14 -29.48 7.47
CA LEU A 643 5.09 -30.40 7.90
C LEU A 643 5.34 -30.91 9.33
N THR A 644 4.32 -31.47 10.00
CA THR A 644 4.49 -32.01 11.36
C THR A 644 5.30 -33.31 11.35
N THR A 645 6.20 -33.48 12.32
CA THR A 645 7.06 -34.66 12.38
C THR A 645 6.26 -35.95 12.62
N GLU A 646 5.27 -35.87 13.50
CA GLU A 646 4.29 -36.90 13.83
C GLU A 646 3.68 -37.56 12.57
N SER A 647 3.09 -36.75 11.69
CA SER A 647 2.46 -37.23 10.47
C SER A 647 3.48 -37.62 9.38
N PHE A 648 4.74 -37.21 9.50
CA PHE A 648 5.82 -37.77 8.69
C PHE A 648 6.25 -39.16 9.16
N GLN A 649 6.40 -39.35 10.48
CA GLN A 649 6.80 -40.63 11.10
C GLN A 649 5.79 -41.74 10.80
N SER A 650 4.49 -41.43 10.75
CA SER A 650 3.45 -42.40 10.36
C SER A 650 3.56 -42.85 8.88
N ALA A 651 4.16 -42.04 8.01
CA ALA A 651 4.21 -42.28 6.56
C ALA A 651 5.50 -42.94 6.05
N VAL A 652 6.58 -42.99 6.84
CA VAL A 652 7.98 -43.25 6.39
C VAL A 652 8.17 -44.46 5.45
N LYS A 653 7.45 -45.56 5.64
CA LYS A 653 7.77 -46.84 4.95
C LYS A 653 7.14 -47.02 3.57
N GLU A 654 5.96 -46.46 3.33
CA GLU A 654 5.24 -46.61 2.05
C GLU A 654 4.69 -45.27 1.52
N GLY A 655 4.96 -44.17 2.22
CA GLY A 655 4.50 -42.85 1.84
C GLY A 655 5.19 -42.31 0.58
N MET A 656 4.44 -41.48 -0.15
CA MET A 656 4.90 -40.79 -1.36
C MET A 656 4.80 -39.29 -1.16
N VAL A 657 5.81 -38.55 -1.64
CA VAL A 657 5.89 -37.09 -1.59
C VAL A 657 6.03 -36.52 -3.00
N GLY A 658 5.48 -35.33 -3.27
CA GLY A 658 5.49 -34.75 -4.60
C GLY A 658 5.16 -33.27 -4.68
N LEU A 659 5.03 -32.79 -5.92
CA LEU A 659 4.64 -31.44 -6.30
C LEU A 659 3.54 -31.53 -7.37
N ASN A 660 2.44 -30.82 -7.15
CA ASN A 660 1.26 -30.77 -8.01
C ASN A 660 1.03 -29.35 -8.53
N VAL A 661 0.32 -29.22 -9.65
CA VAL A 661 -0.42 -27.99 -9.96
C VAL A 661 -1.70 -28.00 -9.14
N ARG A 662 -1.97 -26.90 -8.44
CA ARG A 662 -3.16 -26.82 -7.60
C ARG A 662 -4.46 -27.01 -8.37
N LYS A 663 -5.34 -27.86 -7.86
CA LYS A 663 -6.69 -28.12 -8.41
C LYS A 663 -7.50 -26.82 -8.47
N SER A 664 -7.97 -26.43 -9.67
CA SER A 664 -8.93 -25.35 -9.92
C SER A 664 -9.61 -25.56 -11.27
N VAL A 665 -10.70 -24.87 -11.57
CA VAL A 665 -11.39 -25.01 -12.87
C VAL A 665 -10.54 -24.45 -14.03
N ALA A 666 -9.79 -23.36 -13.82
CA ALA A 666 -8.88 -22.86 -14.86
C ALA A 666 -7.66 -23.78 -15.06
N ASN A 667 -7.07 -24.31 -13.98
CA ASN A 667 -5.93 -25.21 -14.07
C ASN A 667 -6.32 -26.56 -14.68
N LEU A 668 -7.46 -27.15 -14.29
CA LEU A 668 -7.96 -28.41 -14.87
C LEU A 668 -8.20 -28.31 -16.38
N ASN A 669 -8.48 -27.11 -16.91
CA ASN A 669 -8.56 -26.86 -18.36
C ASN A 669 -7.20 -26.53 -19.01
N THR A 670 -6.31 -25.84 -18.30
CA THR A 670 -5.02 -25.38 -18.82
C THR A 670 -3.94 -26.48 -18.83
N TYR A 671 -3.95 -27.37 -17.85
CA TYR A 671 -2.94 -28.41 -17.64
C TYR A 671 -3.51 -29.83 -17.80
N GLN A 672 -4.53 -30.00 -18.64
CA GLN A 672 -5.16 -31.30 -18.97
C GLN A 672 -4.16 -32.42 -19.30
N HIS A 673 -3.00 -32.07 -19.86
CA HIS A 673 -1.93 -33.02 -20.20
C HIS A 673 -1.30 -33.73 -18.98
N LEU A 674 -1.38 -33.14 -17.78
CA LEU A 674 -0.96 -33.81 -16.53
C LEU A 674 -1.95 -34.89 -16.06
N GLN A 675 -3.21 -34.84 -16.54
CA GLN A 675 -4.35 -35.62 -16.06
C GLN A 675 -4.66 -35.41 -14.56
N PRO A 676 -5.84 -35.83 -14.06
CA PRO A 676 -6.04 -35.95 -12.61
C PRO A 676 -5.01 -36.94 -12.02
N PRO A 677 -4.32 -36.64 -10.91
CA PRO A 677 -4.61 -35.59 -9.92
C PRO A 677 -3.72 -34.33 -10.03
N MET A 678 -3.34 -33.90 -11.25
CA MET A 678 -2.54 -32.69 -11.53
C MET A 678 -1.08 -32.74 -11.06
N THR A 679 -0.52 -33.95 -10.91
CA THR A 679 0.87 -34.19 -10.48
C THR A 679 1.89 -33.65 -11.49
N VAL A 680 2.86 -32.87 -11.01
CA VAL A 680 4.06 -32.50 -11.80
C VAL A 680 5.15 -33.55 -11.61
N TYR A 681 5.38 -33.96 -10.36
CA TYR A 681 6.31 -35.03 -9.98
C TYR A 681 5.94 -35.62 -8.62
N LYS A 682 6.17 -36.93 -8.43
CA LYS A 682 5.92 -37.66 -7.18
C LYS A 682 6.88 -38.84 -7.07
N THR A 683 7.46 -39.06 -5.90
CA THR A 683 8.39 -40.16 -5.59
C THR A 683 8.15 -40.70 -4.17
N SER A 684 8.82 -41.77 -3.79
CA SER A 684 8.74 -42.33 -2.43
C SER A 684 9.46 -41.41 -1.43
N ILE A 685 8.97 -41.33 -0.19
CA ILE A 685 9.68 -40.67 0.92
C ILE A 685 11.07 -41.28 1.14
N SER A 686 11.26 -42.56 0.82
CA SER A 686 12.51 -43.30 0.93
C SER A 686 13.50 -43.07 -0.24
N ASP A 687 13.15 -42.25 -1.24
CA ASP A 687 14.04 -41.91 -2.36
C ASP A 687 15.06 -40.85 -1.91
N GLU A 688 16.13 -41.26 -1.24
CA GLU A 688 17.18 -40.35 -0.77
C GLU A 688 17.84 -39.52 -1.88
N SER A 689 17.71 -39.91 -3.15
CA SER A 689 18.28 -39.16 -4.28
C SER A 689 17.44 -37.94 -4.68
N HIS A 690 16.13 -37.97 -4.41
CA HIS A 690 15.21 -36.87 -4.68
C HIS A 690 14.56 -36.28 -3.42
N VAL A 691 14.69 -36.91 -2.25
CA VAL A 691 14.05 -36.48 -0.99
C VAL A 691 15.10 -36.25 0.10
N PHE A 692 15.01 -35.06 0.70
CA PHE A 692 15.85 -34.60 1.80
C PHE A 692 14.96 -34.12 2.95
N VAL A 693 15.29 -34.53 4.17
CA VAL A 693 14.53 -34.22 5.38
C VAL A 693 15.47 -33.53 6.35
N THR A 694 15.09 -32.33 6.80
CA THR A 694 15.99 -31.36 7.44
C THR A 694 15.23 -30.53 8.48
N ARG A 695 15.90 -30.04 9.53
CA ARG A 695 15.25 -29.25 10.60
C ARG A 695 14.70 -27.91 10.08
N TYR A 696 15.39 -27.29 9.13
CA TYR A 696 15.02 -26.01 8.50
C TYR A 696 15.07 -26.09 6.97
N MET A 697 14.50 -25.08 6.31
CA MET A 697 14.56 -24.93 4.85
C MET A 697 16.01 -24.80 4.33
N PRO A 698 16.27 -25.08 3.03
CA PRO A 698 17.62 -25.04 2.48
C PRO A 698 18.35 -23.71 2.74
N GLY A 699 19.55 -23.78 3.30
CA GLY A 699 20.37 -22.62 3.65
C GLY A 699 19.90 -21.79 4.85
N MET A 700 18.94 -22.26 5.65
CA MET A 700 18.46 -21.56 6.85
C MET A 700 18.93 -22.20 8.15
N SER A 701 19.13 -21.36 9.18
CA SER A 701 19.53 -21.75 10.54
C SER A 701 18.40 -21.66 11.57
N GLY A 702 17.16 -21.44 11.10
CA GLY A 702 15.98 -21.30 11.95
C GLY A 702 14.68 -21.27 11.15
N TYR A 703 13.55 -21.27 11.86
CA TYR A 703 12.22 -21.10 11.27
C TYR A 703 11.96 -19.62 10.84
N PRO A 704 11.08 -19.37 9.84
CA PRO A 704 10.77 -18.03 9.34
C PRO A 704 9.99 -17.17 10.35
N ILE A 705 10.48 -15.97 10.64
CA ILE A 705 9.91 -15.08 11.66
C ILE A 705 8.93 -14.07 11.05
N ALA A 706 7.63 -14.35 11.20
CA ALA A 706 6.54 -13.45 10.83
C ALA A 706 6.31 -12.34 11.88
N CYS A 707 5.62 -11.26 11.46
CA CYS A 707 4.94 -10.28 12.34
C CYS A 707 5.64 -9.82 13.64
N ALA A 708 6.98 -9.73 13.67
CA ALA A 708 7.76 -9.65 14.91
C ALA A 708 7.31 -8.51 15.87
N ARG A 709 6.88 -7.36 15.33
CA ARG A 709 6.38 -6.24 16.14
C ARG A 709 5.05 -6.49 16.82
N ALA A 710 4.17 -7.34 16.26
CA ALA A 710 2.91 -7.70 16.90
C ALA A 710 3.17 -8.53 18.17
N GLY A 711 4.09 -9.50 18.11
CA GLY A 711 4.51 -10.28 19.27
C GLY A 711 5.18 -9.43 20.36
N ALA A 712 6.09 -8.53 19.98
CA ALA A 712 6.73 -7.62 20.93
C ALA A 712 5.74 -6.66 21.61
N GLY A 713 4.77 -6.11 20.86
CA GLY A 713 3.75 -5.22 21.39
C GLY A 713 2.84 -5.87 22.44
N ALA A 714 2.54 -7.17 22.29
CA ALA A 714 1.72 -7.92 23.24
C ALA A 714 2.34 -8.01 24.65
N GLN A 715 3.68 -8.11 24.75
CA GLN A 715 4.36 -8.16 26.04
C GLN A 715 4.39 -6.78 26.74
N ILE A 716 4.57 -5.69 25.99
CA ILE A 716 4.58 -4.32 26.53
C ILE A 716 3.21 -3.97 27.16
N GLY A 717 2.11 -4.46 26.56
CA GLY A 717 0.75 -4.25 27.06
C GLY A 717 0.47 -4.79 28.47
N HIS A 718 1.29 -5.72 28.98
CA HIS A 718 1.19 -6.24 30.34
C HIS A 718 2.07 -5.52 31.37
N ALA A 719 3.06 -4.73 30.93
CA ALA A 719 4.02 -4.05 31.80
C ALA A 719 3.82 -2.51 31.89
N GLY A 720 3.15 -1.89 30.90
CA GLY A 720 3.05 -0.43 30.74
C GLY A 720 2.21 0.36 31.77
N GLY A 721 1.88 -0.21 32.93
CA GLY A 721 1.14 0.48 34.00
C GLY A 721 2.03 1.45 34.77
N SER A 722 2.21 2.67 34.24
CA SER A 722 3.12 3.69 34.81
C SER A 722 2.85 3.95 36.31
N GLU A 723 3.89 3.87 37.14
CA GLU A 723 3.71 3.89 38.59
C GLU A 723 3.17 5.22 39.13
N GLN A 724 3.38 6.32 38.40
CA GLN A 724 2.79 7.63 38.67
C GLN A 724 1.25 7.60 38.71
N SER A 725 0.60 6.72 37.94
CA SER A 725 -0.88 6.60 37.93
C SER A 725 -1.48 6.22 39.29
N LYS A 726 -0.70 5.57 40.17
CA LYS A 726 -1.13 5.16 41.52
C LYS A 726 -1.15 6.32 42.52
N ALA A 727 -0.47 7.44 42.24
CA ALA A 727 -0.30 8.53 43.20
C ALA A 727 -1.53 9.46 43.33
N GLU A 728 -2.33 9.61 42.26
CA GLU A 728 -3.41 10.61 42.19
C GLU A 728 -4.84 10.02 42.13
N GLY A 729 -4.98 8.69 42.25
CA GLY A 729 -6.31 8.04 42.27
C GLY A 729 -7.05 8.06 40.91
N ILE A 730 -6.29 8.05 39.81
CA ILE A 730 -6.76 8.22 38.44
C ILE A 730 -7.74 7.11 38.04
N SER A 731 -8.71 7.47 37.19
CA SER A 731 -9.73 6.57 36.66
C SER A 731 -9.16 5.64 35.61
N ALA A 732 -9.53 4.36 35.62
CA ALA A 732 -9.21 3.45 34.52
C ALA A 732 -10.23 3.65 33.38
N THR A 733 -9.78 4.10 32.21
CA THR A 733 -10.63 4.19 31.01
C THR A 733 -10.37 2.98 30.12
N ARG A 734 -11.39 2.14 29.94
CA ARG A 734 -11.36 0.94 29.10
C ARG A 734 -12.42 1.06 28.02
N THR A 735 -12.01 1.46 26.82
CA THR A 735 -12.85 1.37 25.63
C THR A 735 -12.87 -0.07 25.13
N THR A 736 -14.06 -0.67 25.03
CA THR A 736 -14.24 -1.98 24.39
C THR A 736 -14.78 -1.83 22.96
N ILE A 737 -14.61 -2.89 22.16
CA ILE A 737 -15.29 -3.09 20.88
C ILE A 737 -16.43 -4.08 21.09
N SER A 738 -17.59 -3.80 20.49
CA SER A 738 -18.67 -4.77 20.31
C SER A 738 -18.98 -4.95 18.82
N ALA A 739 -18.90 -6.19 18.36
CA ALA A 739 -19.26 -6.62 17.02
C ALA A 739 -20.66 -7.25 17.00
N ASP A 740 -21.30 -7.22 15.84
CA ASP A 740 -22.55 -7.92 15.59
C ASP A 740 -22.28 -9.40 15.32
N GLN A 741 -22.95 -10.29 16.06
CA GLN A 741 -22.73 -11.74 16.04
C GLN A 741 -23.28 -12.43 14.79
N GLN A 742 -24.07 -11.74 13.94
CA GLN A 742 -24.60 -12.31 12.69
C GLN A 742 -23.82 -11.89 11.44
N SER A 743 -23.24 -10.70 11.44
CA SER A 743 -22.56 -10.12 10.26
C SER A 743 -21.06 -9.88 10.43
N GLY A 744 -20.50 -10.09 11.64
CA GLY A 744 -19.08 -9.83 11.93
C GLY A 744 -18.70 -8.34 11.86
N LYS A 745 -19.68 -7.43 11.95
CA LYS A 745 -19.45 -5.98 11.81
C LYS A 745 -19.30 -5.31 13.17
N ILE A 746 -18.20 -4.58 13.36
CA ILE A 746 -18.08 -3.64 14.49
C ILE A 746 -19.13 -2.54 14.28
N HIS A 747 -20.03 -2.39 15.24
CA HIS A 747 -21.18 -1.48 15.11
C HIS A 747 -21.39 -0.58 16.34
N MET A 748 -20.77 -0.91 17.49
CA MET A 748 -20.80 -0.08 18.70
C MET A 748 -19.47 -0.16 19.46
N PHE A 749 -19.13 0.94 20.14
CA PHE A 749 -18.05 1.01 21.13
C PHE A 749 -18.62 1.38 22.52
N PRO A 750 -18.53 0.49 23.51
CA PRO A 750 -18.71 0.84 24.91
C PRO A 750 -17.42 1.47 25.48
N GLY A 751 -17.37 2.80 25.53
CA GLY A 751 -16.32 3.54 26.25
C GLY A 751 -16.63 3.54 27.76
N ARG A 752 -15.96 2.71 28.56
CA ARG A 752 -16.18 2.60 30.01
C ARG A 752 -15.10 3.35 30.81
N VAL A 753 -15.55 4.07 31.84
CA VAL A 753 -14.71 4.84 32.78
C VAL A 753 -15.02 4.37 34.21
N ASP A 754 -14.03 3.75 34.86
CA ASP A 754 -14.13 3.19 36.22
C ASP A 754 -13.48 4.13 37.25
N PHE A 755 -14.32 4.78 38.07
CA PHE A 755 -13.88 5.83 38.99
C PHE A 755 -13.28 5.24 40.27
N LEU A 756 -11.95 5.10 40.30
CA LEU A 756 -11.23 4.48 41.41
C LEU A 756 -11.09 5.42 42.64
N GLY A 757 -10.80 6.71 42.42
CA GLY A 757 -10.65 7.70 43.48
C GLY A 757 -11.95 8.06 44.21
N GLU A 758 -11.86 8.35 45.51
CA GLU A 758 -13.02 8.60 46.39
C GLU A 758 -13.90 9.76 45.92
N LYS A 759 -13.31 10.83 45.39
CA LYS A 759 -14.03 12.00 44.85
C LYS A 759 -14.98 11.62 43.70
N GLY A 760 -14.59 10.67 42.84
CA GLY A 760 -15.45 10.15 41.76
C GLY A 760 -16.59 9.29 42.29
N LYS A 761 -16.31 8.45 43.28
CA LYS A 761 -17.29 7.61 43.98
C LYS A 761 -18.32 8.46 44.74
N ALA A 762 -17.88 9.54 45.40
CA ALA A 762 -18.71 10.51 46.08
C ALA A 762 -19.68 11.21 45.11
N LEU A 763 -19.16 11.85 44.06
CA LEU A 763 -19.99 12.56 43.06
C LEU A 763 -20.97 11.61 42.33
N LEU A 764 -20.61 10.34 42.12
CA LEU A 764 -21.55 9.32 41.65
C LEU A 764 -22.63 8.97 42.69
N THR A 765 -22.28 8.89 43.97
CA THR A 765 -23.23 8.54 45.06
C THR A 765 -24.19 9.69 45.35
N GLU A 766 -23.70 10.93 45.36
CA GLU A 766 -24.44 12.19 45.54
C GLU A 766 -25.41 12.51 44.39
N LYS A 767 -25.44 11.68 43.34
CA LYS A 767 -26.28 11.84 42.14
C LYS A 767 -26.02 13.12 41.35
N VAL A 768 -24.78 13.63 41.38
CA VAL A 768 -24.38 14.81 40.60
C VAL A 768 -24.69 14.59 39.10
N PRO A 769 -25.20 15.61 38.38
CA PRO A 769 -25.45 15.52 36.94
C PRO A 769 -24.18 15.22 36.16
N ILE A 770 -24.30 14.38 35.14
CA ILE A 770 -23.23 14.03 34.21
C ILE A 770 -23.68 14.48 32.81
N ASN A 771 -22.84 15.25 32.13
CA ASN A 771 -23.04 15.70 30.76
C ASN A 771 -21.93 15.14 29.86
N LEU A 772 -22.22 14.96 28.57
CA LEU A 772 -21.20 14.64 27.56
C LEU A 772 -20.86 15.91 26.78
N ARG A 773 -19.58 16.29 26.73
CA ARG A 773 -19.06 17.37 25.88
C ARG A 773 -18.23 16.75 24.76
N TRP A 774 -18.77 16.73 23.55
CA TRP A 774 -18.05 16.22 22.38
C TRP A 774 -16.95 17.19 21.95
N LEU A 775 -15.75 16.66 21.69
CA LEU A 775 -14.60 17.42 21.19
C LEU A 775 -14.34 17.14 19.70
N SER A 776 -14.55 15.90 19.26
CA SER A 776 -14.43 15.48 17.87
C SER A 776 -15.43 14.36 17.55
N PRO A 777 -15.52 13.87 16.30
CA PRO A 777 -16.27 12.66 15.98
C PRO A 777 -15.76 11.39 16.70
N THR A 778 -14.55 11.42 17.27
CA THR A 778 -13.90 10.28 17.92
C THR A 778 -13.66 10.46 19.43
N SER A 779 -13.88 11.66 20.00
CA SER A 779 -13.54 11.97 21.40
C SER A 779 -14.58 12.87 22.10
N LEU A 780 -14.81 12.60 23.38
CA LEU A 780 -15.67 13.37 24.27
C LEU A 780 -15.08 13.51 25.68
N GLU A 781 -15.69 14.38 26.47
CA GLU A 781 -15.46 14.48 27.91
C GLU A 781 -16.75 14.15 28.69
N ILE A 782 -16.62 13.34 29.73
CA ILE A 782 -17.63 13.10 30.76
C ILE A 782 -17.47 14.19 31.82
N VAL A 783 -18.40 15.15 31.85
CA VAL A 783 -18.36 16.34 32.73
C VAL A 783 -19.31 16.17 33.92
N PHE A 784 -18.77 16.18 35.13
CA PHE A 784 -19.54 16.18 36.37
C PHE A 784 -19.92 17.62 36.79
N GLY A 785 -21.22 17.87 36.97
CA GLY A 785 -21.74 19.12 37.51
C GLY A 785 -21.49 20.32 36.60
N LYS A 786 -20.71 21.30 37.09
CA LYS A 786 -20.27 22.50 36.35
C LYS A 786 -18.74 22.45 36.23
N ASP A 787 -18.25 21.49 35.46
CA ASP A 787 -16.81 21.23 35.29
C ASP A 787 -16.09 20.93 36.63
N THR A 788 -16.82 20.40 37.62
CA THR A 788 -16.31 20.01 38.96
C THR A 788 -15.27 18.90 38.87
N MET A 789 -15.42 18.04 37.85
CA MET A 789 -14.48 17.01 37.44
C MET A 789 -14.78 16.61 36.00
N VAL A 790 -13.75 16.32 35.21
CA VAL A 790 -13.86 16.07 33.77
C VAL A 790 -12.99 14.87 33.42
N TYR A 791 -13.52 13.94 32.62
CA TYR A 791 -12.80 12.73 32.19
C TYR A 791 -12.89 12.57 30.67
N PRO A 792 -11.77 12.54 29.93
CA PRO A 792 -11.79 12.28 28.50
C PRO A 792 -12.10 10.81 28.19
N VAL A 793 -12.73 10.58 27.04
CA VAL A 793 -13.02 9.26 26.47
C VAL A 793 -12.80 9.33 24.95
N SER A 794 -11.87 8.51 24.46
CA SER A 794 -11.57 8.36 23.02
C SER A 794 -12.05 7.01 22.49
N PHE A 795 -12.64 7.05 21.30
CA PHE A 795 -13.09 5.90 20.50
C PHE A 795 -12.10 5.66 19.35
N PRO A 796 -11.82 4.41 18.96
CA PRO A 796 -10.83 4.11 17.91
C PRO A 796 -11.31 4.42 16.48
N ALA A 797 -12.58 4.77 16.28
CA ALA A 797 -13.12 5.27 15.02
C ALA A 797 -14.24 6.30 15.30
N PRO A 798 -14.69 7.07 14.29
CA PRO A 798 -15.77 8.03 14.46
C PRO A 798 -17.09 7.37 14.88
N VAL A 799 -17.84 8.04 15.74
CA VAL A 799 -19.10 7.55 16.28
C VAL A 799 -20.28 8.45 15.95
N HIS A 800 -21.47 7.85 15.89
CA HIS A 800 -22.72 8.55 15.66
C HIS A 800 -23.17 9.26 16.94
N GLN A 801 -22.59 10.45 17.19
CA GLN A 801 -22.76 11.26 18.40
C GLN A 801 -24.22 11.38 18.87
N GLY A 802 -25.15 11.66 17.94
CA GLY A 802 -26.59 11.82 18.24
C GLY A 802 -27.34 10.52 18.60
N ALA A 803 -26.69 9.36 18.57
CA ALA A 803 -27.25 8.06 18.96
C ALA A 803 -26.53 7.42 20.16
N ALA A 804 -25.53 8.10 20.74
CA ALA A 804 -24.79 7.60 21.89
C ALA A 804 -25.66 7.57 23.16
N LYS A 805 -25.52 6.52 23.96
CA LYS A 805 -26.27 6.30 25.21
C LYS A 805 -25.33 6.29 26.41
N THR A 806 -25.72 6.93 27.51
CA THR A 806 -24.92 6.94 28.75
C THR A 806 -25.52 6.00 29.80
N GLN A 807 -24.72 5.07 30.31
CA GLN A 807 -25.06 4.18 31.41
C GLN A 807 -24.28 4.59 32.66
N ILE A 808 -24.97 5.02 33.71
CA ILE A 808 -24.36 5.53 34.96
C ILE A 808 -24.58 4.50 36.09
N ALA A 809 -23.55 3.73 36.42
CA ALA A 809 -23.65 2.60 37.35
C ALA A 809 -23.11 2.99 38.74
N ARG A 810 -23.94 3.72 39.50
CA ARG A 810 -23.53 4.38 40.76
C ARG A 810 -23.05 3.43 41.87
N LYS A 811 -23.59 2.20 41.97
CA LYS A 811 -23.15 1.19 42.97
C LYS A 811 -21.77 0.61 42.64
N SER A 812 -21.51 0.33 41.36
CA SER A 812 -20.26 -0.24 40.86
C SER A 812 -19.25 0.83 40.40
N SER A 813 -19.51 2.10 40.73
CA SER A 813 -18.60 3.24 40.52
C SER A 813 -18.06 3.41 39.09
N TYR A 814 -18.91 3.20 38.08
CA TYR A 814 -18.52 3.41 36.67
C TYR A 814 -19.56 4.21 35.88
N THR A 815 -19.12 4.78 34.76
CA THR A 815 -20.00 5.29 33.69
C THR A 815 -19.50 4.76 32.35
N ALA A 816 -20.42 4.36 31.48
CA ALA A 816 -20.12 3.90 30.13
C ALA A 816 -20.89 4.73 29.11
N VAL A 817 -20.22 5.15 28.03
CA VAL A 817 -20.85 5.73 26.85
C VAL A 817 -20.85 4.68 25.76
N ILE A 818 -22.04 4.21 25.39
CA ILE A 818 -22.26 3.23 24.34
C ILE A 818 -22.60 4.00 23.06
N ALA A 819 -21.63 4.12 22.15
CA ALA A 819 -21.75 4.93 20.95
C ALA A 819 -21.71 4.03 19.69
N PRO A 820 -22.71 4.12 18.78
CA PRO A 820 -22.65 3.42 17.49
C PRO A 820 -21.52 3.93 16.61
N LEU A 821 -20.95 3.06 15.77
CA LEU A 821 -20.03 3.44 14.70
C LEU A 821 -20.73 4.43 13.75
N ALA A 822 -20.02 5.45 13.29
CA ALA A 822 -20.51 6.35 12.24
C ALA A 822 -20.51 5.64 10.87
N ASP A 823 -21.54 5.88 10.05
CA ASP A 823 -21.45 5.68 8.60
C ASP A 823 -20.84 6.93 7.93
N SER A 824 -19.86 6.73 7.05
CA SER A 824 -19.05 7.80 6.44
C SER A 824 -19.76 8.67 5.41
N LEU A 825 -20.92 8.23 4.89
CA LEU A 825 -21.72 9.00 3.94
C LEU A 825 -22.82 9.82 4.64
N THR A 826 -23.40 9.28 5.70
CA THR A 826 -24.67 9.78 6.28
C THR A 826 -24.55 10.43 7.65
N SER A 827 -23.48 10.16 8.42
CA SER A 827 -23.35 10.68 9.79
C SER A 827 -23.08 12.18 9.80
N GLU A 828 -23.96 12.97 10.42
CA GLU A 828 -23.81 14.42 10.45
C GLU A 828 -22.54 14.90 11.18
N SER A 829 -22.07 14.16 12.20
CA SER A 829 -20.82 14.43 12.91
C SER A 829 -19.59 14.54 12.00
N LEU A 830 -19.58 13.84 10.85
CA LEU A 830 -18.48 13.87 9.88
C LEU A 830 -18.57 15.04 8.88
N SER A 831 -19.72 15.70 8.74
CA SER A 831 -19.97 16.70 7.68
C SER A 831 -19.21 18.03 7.81
N SER A 832 -18.50 18.23 8.92
CA SER A 832 -17.53 19.32 9.12
C SER A 832 -16.08 18.82 9.27
N TYR A 833 -15.87 17.50 9.30
CA TYR A 833 -14.59 16.85 9.60
C TYR A 833 -13.81 16.52 8.31
N ILE A 834 -13.74 17.49 7.39
CA ILE A 834 -13.23 17.29 6.01
C ILE A 834 -11.70 17.27 5.97
N PHE A 835 -11.05 18.23 6.62
CA PHE A 835 -9.58 18.30 6.74
C PHE A 835 -9.19 18.37 8.21
N PRO A 836 -9.21 17.23 8.94
CA PRO A 836 -8.80 17.21 10.32
C PRO A 836 -7.30 17.56 10.44
N ILE A 837 -7.01 18.50 11.34
CA ILE A 837 -5.68 18.95 11.70
C ILE A 837 -5.43 18.53 13.15
N VAL A 838 -4.29 17.91 13.41
CA VAL A 838 -3.81 17.62 14.77
C VAL A 838 -2.54 18.41 15.04
N LEU A 839 -2.28 18.75 16.30
CA LEU A 839 -0.98 19.25 16.72
C LEU A 839 -0.07 18.06 17.03
N TRP A 840 1.16 18.09 16.51
CA TRP A 840 2.19 17.09 16.75
C TRP A 840 3.49 17.78 17.16
N SER A 841 4.36 17.10 17.92
CA SER A 841 5.73 17.52 18.33
C SER A 841 5.96 19.04 18.45
N ASP A 842 5.88 19.59 19.67
CA ASP A 842 6.07 21.02 19.96
C ASP A 842 5.11 21.99 19.22
N SER A 843 3.93 21.50 18.87
CA SER A 843 2.78 22.26 18.30
C SER A 843 2.82 22.50 16.79
N VAL A 844 3.49 21.66 16.01
CA VAL A 844 3.40 21.68 14.54
C VAL A 844 2.00 21.20 14.10
N PRO A 845 1.23 21.99 13.33
CA PRO A 845 -0.06 21.56 12.80
C PRO A 845 0.12 20.61 11.61
N VAL A 846 -0.48 19.42 11.69
CA VAL A 846 -0.41 18.38 10.65
C VAL A 846 -1.81 18.06 10.14
N THR A 847 -2.06 18.29 8.85
CA THR A 847 -3.27 17.83 8.16
C THR A 847 -3.23 16.32 7.95
N LEU A 848 -4.30 15.59 8.31
CA LEU A 848 -4.28 14.13 8.20
C LEU A 848 -4.48 13.61 6.76
N ASN A 849 -5.16 14.36 5.90
CA ASN A 849 -5.44 14.06 4.47
C ASN A 849 -5.12 15.24 3.50
N GLY A 850 -4.65 16.38 4.03
CA GLY A 850 -4.20 17.52 3.23
C GLY A 850 -2.89 17.21 2.52
N HIS A 851 -2.71 17.78 1.32
CA HIS A 851 -1.45 17.75 0.59
C HIS A 851 -0.72 19.09 0.69
N HIS A 852 0.60 19.03 0.82
CA HIS A 852 1.46 20.20 0.71
C HIS A 852 1.87 20.41 -0.76
N VAL A 853 1.67 21.63 -1.27
CA VAL A 853 1.95 22.01 -2.66
C VAL A 853 2.57 23.42 -2.65
N ASN A 854 3.65 23.62 -3.39
CA ASN A 854 4.24 24.95 -3.58
C ASN A 854 3.35 25.71 -4.58
N LEU A 855 2.68 26.77 -4.14
CA LEU A 855 1.76 27.54 -4.99
C LEU A 855 2.50 28.41 -6.01
N ASP A 856 3.70 28.88 -5.68
CA ASP A 856 4.49 29.77 -6.53
C ASP A 856 5.07 29.04 -7.76
N SER A 857 5.25 27.72 -7.67
CA SER A 857 5.66 26.86 -8.80
C SER A 857 4.51 26.40 -9.70
N LEU A 858 3.25 26.69 -9.37
CA LEU A 858 2.08 26.19 -10.11
C LEU A 858 1.84 26.92 -11.44
N PRO A 859 1.23 26.25 -12.44
CA PRO A 859 0.87 26.88 -13.70
C PRO A 859 -0.26 27.91 -13.52
N ILE A 860 0.07 29.19 -13.66
CA ILE A 860 -0.90 30.29 -13.78
C ILE A 860 -1.65 30.15 -15.12
N LEU A 861 -2.99 30.09 -15.07
CA LEU A 861 -3.87 30.05 -16.24
C LEU A 861 -4.20 31.47 -16.73
N ASN A 862 -4.37 31.64 -18.04
CA ASN A 862 -5.06 32.81 -18.58
C ASN A 862 -6.58 32.63 -18.41
N LEU A 863 -7.27 33.65 -17.90
CA LEU A 863 -8.73 33.64 -17.66
C LEU A 863 -9.50 34.67 -18.49
N GLU A 864 -8.83 35.31 -19.46
CA GLU A 864 -9.48 36.21 -20.43
C GLU A 864 -10.62 35.53 -21.21
N GLU A 865 -11.62 36.32 -21.61
CA GLU A 865 -12.83 35.84 -22.31
C GLU A 865 -12.50 35.05 -23.60
N ALA A 866 -11.37 35.35 -24.25
CA ALA A 866 -10.90 34.64 -25.43
C ALA A 866 -10.48 33.17 -25.15
N ASP A 867 -9.91 32.89 -23.98
CA ASP A 867 -9.48 31.54 -23.57
C ASP A 867 -10.56 30.76 -22.79
N LYS A 868 -11.65 31.43 -22.41
CA LYS A 868 -12.82 30.84 -21.71
C LYS A 868 -13.38 29.57 -22.35
N ALA A 869 -13.37 29.50 -23.69
CA ALA A 869 -13.79 28.30 -24.42
C ALA A 869 -12.80 27.14 -24.25
N ALA A 870 -11.50 27.40 -24.28
CA ALA A 870 -10.46 26.39 -23.98
C ALA A 870 -10.45 25.99 -22.50
N ASN A 871 -10.90 26.87 -21.60
CA ASN A 871 -10.94 26.65 -20.15
C ASN A 871 -12.21 25.96 -19.63
N GLN A 872 -13.12 25.48 -20.49
CA GLN A 872 -14.38 24.85 -20.07
C GLN A 872 -14.19 23.61 -19.17
N TRP A 873 -13.04 22.93 -19.22
CA TRP A 873 -12.68 21.83 -18.31
C TRP A 873 -12.76 22.22 -16.82
N LEU A 874 -12.50 23.49 -16.47
CA LEU A 874 -12.66 24.01 -15.11
C LEU A 874 -14.10 23.89 -14.61
N VAL A 875 -15.10 24.02 -15.49
CA VAL A 875 -16.53 23.89 -15.14
C VAL A 875 -16.85 22.44 -14.75
N THR A 876 -16.25 21.47 -15.45
CA THR A 876 -16.36 20.04 -15.12
C THR A 876 -15.70 19.73 -13.78
N LEU A 877 -14.45 20.17 -13.58
CA LEU A 877 -13.73 19.97 -12.31
C LEU A 877 -14.47 20.57 -11.13
N THR A 878 -14.83 21.85 -11.19
CA THR A 878 -15.51 22.54 -10.08
C THR A 878 -16.90 21.96 -9.82
N SER A 879 -17.58 21.41 -10.83
CA SER A 879 -18.83 20.66 -10.63
C SER A 879 -18.63 19.30 -9.94
N HIS A 880 -17.41 18.75 -9.97
CA HIS A 880 -16.98 17.55 -9.25
C HIS A 880 -16.27 17.84 -7.92
N GLN A 881 -16.20 19.11 -7.48
CA GLN A 881 -15.83 19.54 -6.12
C GLN A 881 -17.05 19.68 -5.17
N TYR A 882 -18.19 19.09 -5.53
CA TYR A 882 -19.38 19.05 -4.69
C TYR A 882 -19.67 17.60 -4.29
N SER A 883 -19.60 17.31 -3.00
CA SER A 883 -20.00 16.04 -2.40
C SER A 883 -21.47 15.71 -2.68
N LEU A 884 -21.88 14.46 -2.42
CA LEU A 884 -23.26 14.02 -2.66
C LEU A 884 -24.28 14.85 -1.86
N ARG A 885 -23.97 15.15 -0.59
CA ARG A 885 -24.79 16.02 0.28
C ARG A 885 -24.85 17.46 -0.25
N GLU A 886 -23.73 18.03 -0.69
CA GLU A 886 -23.70 19.39 -1.25
C GLU A 886 -24.44 19.47 -2.61
N ARG A 887 -24.38 18.40 -3.44
CA ARG A 887 -25.18 18.28 -4.67
C ARG A 887 -26.68 18.22 -4.36
N GLN A 888 -27.10 17.42 -3.38
CA GLN A 888 -28.49 17.33 -2.94
C GLN A 888 -29.01 18.67 -2.37
N ILE A 889 -28.20 19.39 -1.58
CA ILE A 889 -28.53 20.74 -1.11
C ILE A 889 -28.67 21.72 -2.30
N ARG A 890 -27.80 21.61 -3.31
CA ARG A 890 -27.83 22.44 -4.53
C ARG A 890 -29.02 22.13 -5.45
N THR A 891 -29.52 20.89 -5.50
CA THR A 891 -30.72 20.54 -6.28
C THR A 891 -32.01 20.86 -5.53
N THR A 892 -32.10 20.56 -4.24
CA THR A 892 -33.27 20.93 -3.41
C THR A 892 -33.45 22.44 -3.31
N GLY A 893 -32.36 23.21 -3.19
CA GLY A 893 -32.34 24.67 -3.30
C GLY A 893 -32.55 25.23 -4.72
N ARG A 894 -32.76 24.38 -5.73
CA ARG A 894 -33.17 24.74 -7.10
C ARG A 894 -34.58 24.28 -7.45
N SER A 895 -35.12 23.26 -6.78
CA SER A 895 -36.51 22.81 -7.01
C SER A 895 -37.57 23.83 -6.59
N SER A 896 -37.20 24.90 -5.87
CA SER A 896 -38.05 26.08 -5.68
C SER A 896 -38.25 26.90 -6.96
N ASP A 897 -37.34 26.83 -7.93
CA ASP A 897 -37.35 27.56 -9.20
C ASP A 897 -37.66 26.67 -10.42
N GLY A 898 -38.32 25.53 -10.21
CA GLY A 898 -39.09 24.87 -11.27
C GLY A 898 -38.33 24.09 -12.36
N GLN A 899 -37.11 23.58 -12.10
CA GLN A 899 -36.46 22.60 -12.99
C GLN A 899 -36.10 21.29 -12.29
N THR A 900 -36.65 20.18 -12.78
CA THR A 900 -36.35 18.81 -12.37
C THR A 900 -35.10 18.28 -13.09
N SER A 901 -33.99 18.13 -12.36
CA SER A 901 -32.81 17.44 -12.86
C SER A 901 -33.03 15.92 -12.84
N ARG A 902 -32.79 15.23 -13.96
CA ARG A 902 -32.75 13.76 -14.00
C ARG A 902 -31.69 13.23 -13.03
N GLU A 903 -32.03 12.18 -12.30
CA GLU A 903 -31.09 11.44 -11.48
C GLU A 903 -30.05 10.73 -12.36
N TRP A 904 -28.86 10.50 -11.81
CA TRP A 904 -27.70 9.98 -12.56
C TRP A 904 -27.03 8.89 -11.75
N HIS A 905 -26.70 7.74 -12.37
CA HIS A 905 -26.35 6.49 -11.71
C HIS A 905 -24.92 6.45 -11.09
N GLY A 906 -24.56 7.48 -10.33
CA GLY A 906 -23.30 7.59 -9.58
C GLY A 906 -23.50 8.08 -8.15
N CYS A 907 -24.70 7.89 -7.59
CA CYS A 907 -25.10 8.41 -6.27
C CYS A 907 -24.39 7.75 -5.08
N ASP A 908 -23.82 6.56 -5.25
CA ASP A 908 -23.36 5.69 -4.15
C ASP A 908 -21.83 5.72 -3.93
N SER A 909 -21.17 6.82 -4.30
CA SER A 909 -19.72 6.97 -4.22
C SER A 909 -19.24 7.55 -2.88
N VAL A 910 -18.48 6.76 -2.12
CA VAL A 910 -17.99 7.07 -0.76
C VAL A 910 -16.95 8.22 -0.70
N VAL A 911 -16.35 8.59 -1.83
CA VAL A 911 -15.38 9.70 -1.88
C VAL A 911 -15.73 10.61 -3.07
N ASN A 912 -16.50 11.66 -2.78
CA ASN A 912 -16.87 12.71 -3.72
C ASN A 912 -16.55 14.06 -3.04
N PRO A 913 -15.53 14.81 -3.50
CA PRO A 913 -14.88 15.85 -2.69
C PRO A 913 -15.85 16.85 -2.06
N ALA A 914 -15.85 16.91 -0.73
CA ALA A 914 -16.53 17.96 0.04
C ALA A 914 -15.63 19.20 0.16
N TRP A 915 -16.09 20.37 -0.33
CA TRP A 915 -15.27 21.60 -0.31
C TRP A 915 -16.07 22.90 -0.12
N ARG A 916 -17.15 22.89 0.69
CA ARG A 916 -17.91 24.12 1.04
C ARG A 916 -18.38 24.30 2.50
N THR A 917 -17.99 23.47 3.47
CA THR A 917 -18.38 23.68 4.90
C THR A 917 -17.37 24.42 5.79
N ASN A 918 -16.43 25.19 5.22
CA ASN A 918 -15.66 26.19 5.99
C ASN A 918 -15.77 27.60 5.38
N LYS A 919 -16.05 28.61 6.22
CA LYS A 919 -16.51 29.95 5.81
C LYS A 919 -15.42 30.89 5.28
N MET A 920 -14.15 30.47 5.31
CA MET A 920 -13.03 31.22 4.70
C MET A 920 -13.25 31.55 3.21
N HIS A 921 -13.93 30.66 2.47
CA HIS A 921 -13.94 30.74 1.01
C HIS A 921 -14.78 31.90 0.41
N THR A 922 -15.57 32.62 1.23
CA THR A 922 -16.31 33.81 0.79
C THR A 922 -15.40 35.02 0.56
N ILE A 923 -14.12 34.95 0.97
CA ILE A 923 -13.13 36.04 0.81
C ILE A 923 -12.27 35.86 -0.45
N LEU A 924 -12.15 34.63 -1.00
CA LEU A 924 -11.19 34.29 -2.06
C LEU A 924 -11.80 34.04 -3.46
N MET A 925 -13.13 34.04 -3.59
CA MET A 925 -13.83 33.69 -4.84
C MET A 925 -15.01 34.65 -5.13
N ASP A 926 -14.74 35.96 -5.16
CA ASP A 926 -15.75 36.97 -5.54
C ASP A 926 -15.92 37.06 -7.07
N MET A 927 -16.38 35.97 -7.69
CA MET A 927 -16.80 36.00 -9.09
C MET A 927 -18.15 36.71 -9.23
N GLN A 928 -18.11 37.92 -9.79
CA GLN A 928 -19.32 38.61 -10.27
C GLN A 928 -20.05 37.73 -11.30
N LEU A 929 -21.25 37.26 -10.94
CA LEU A 929 -22.18 36.65 -11.89
C LEU A 929 -22.80 37.75 -12.76
N ALA A 930 -22.16 38.04 -13.89
CA ALA A 930 -22.70 38.89 -14.93
C ALA A 930 -24.06 38.33 -15.41
N GLY A 931 -25.15 39.07 -15.20
CA GLY A 931 -26.50 38.65 -15.58
C GLY A 931 -27.65 39.30 -14.83
N LEU A 932 -27.42 39.92 -13.66
CA LEU A 932 -28.47 40.59 -12.88
C LEU A 932 -28.41 42.12 -13.02
N ALA A 933 -29.08 42.64 -14.06
CA ALA A 933 -29.30 44.06 -14.22
C ALA A 933 -30.53 44.53 -13.41
N GLY A 934 -30.29 45.26 -12.32
CA GLY A 934 -31.30 46.05 -11.59
C GLY A 934 -32.19 45.30 -10.60
N GLY A 935 -31.96 45.50 -9.29
CA GLY A 935 -32.90 45.09 -8.25
C GLY A 935 -32.30 45.03 -6.82
N PRO A 936 -32.83 45.76 -5.82
CA PRO A 936 -32.38 45.66 -4.44
C PRO A 936 -33.08 44.51 -3.69
N GLY A 937 -32.46 43.33 -3.69
CA GLY A 937 -32.92 42.13 -2.96
C GLY A 937 -32.44 40.86 -3.68
N PRO A 938 -31.82 39.88 -2.98
CA PRO A 938 -32.40 39.26 -1.78
C PRO A 938 -31.51 39.27 -0.52
N ARG A 939 -30.29 39.85 -0.58
CA ARG A 939 -29.25 39.73 0.48
C ARG A 939 -29.73 40.04 1.91
N CYS A 940 -30.66 40.98 2.11
CA CYS A 940 -31.09 41.40 3.46
C CYS A 940 -32.19 40.51 4.08
N TYR A 941 -33.06 39.88 3.28
CA TYR A 941 -34.27 39.21 3.80
C TYR A 941 -33.93 37.90 4.54
N LEU A 942 -33.02 37.11 3.97
CA LEU A 942 -32.54 35.86 4.59
C LEU A 942 -31.72 36.12 5.86
N ALA A 943 -31.00 37.24 5.94
CA ALA A 943 -30.26 37.62 7.14
C ALA A 943 -31.19 37.95 8.33
N GLY A 944 -32.30 38.67 8.07
CA GLY A 944 -33.27 39.03 9.10
C GLY A 944 -33.99 37.83 9.72
N MET A 945 -34.31 36.79 8.93
CA MET A 945 -35.04 35.61 9.43
C MET A 945 -34.16 34.64 10.22
N TYR A 946 -32.85 34.58 9.97
CA TYR A 946 -31.98 33.54 10.55
C TYR A 946 -31.42 33.86 11.94
N ILE A 947 -31.51 35.13 12.38
CA ILE A 947 -30.95 35.56 13.67
C ILE A 947 -31.86 35.16 14.85
N PRO A 948 -33.17 35.49 14.89
CA PRO A 948 -34.02 35.19 16.05
C PRO A 948 -34.18 33.69 16.30
N ALA A 949 -34.21 32.89 15.23
CA ALA A 949 -34.34 31.43 15.30
C ALA A 949 -33.17 30.73 16.02
N LYS A 950 -32.01 31.39 16.17
CA LYS A 950 -30.84 30.82 16.85
C LYS A 950 -30.77 31.13 18.35
N GLU A 951 -31.45 32.17 18.82
CA GLU A 951 -31.35 32.64 20.21
C GLU A 951 -32.10 31.73 21.19
N GLY A 952 -33.08 30.96 20.72
CA GLY A 952 -33.85 30.02 21.55
C GLY A 952 -33.21 28.67 21.84
N VAL A 953 -32.11 28.28 21.17
CA VAL A 953 -31.67 26.86 21.11
C VAL A 953 -30.38 26.57 21.89
N ALA A 954 -29.47 27.53 22.07
CA ALA A 954 -28.18 27.28 22.73
C ALA A 954 -27.62 28.46 23.54
N PRO A 955 -28.14 28.74 24.76
CA PRO A 955 -27.72 29.91 25.56
C PRO A 955 -26.26 29.91 26.06
N ARG A 956 -25.51 28.80 25.91
CA ARG A 956 -24.15 28.63 26.44
C ARG A 956 -23.20 27.81 25.54
N GLY A 957 -23.46 27.75 24.23
CA GLY A 957 -22.50 27.18 23.27
C GLY A 957 -21.38 28.17 22.95
N LEU A 958 -20.11 27.76 23.08
CA LEU A 958 -18.93 28.56 22.71
C LEU A 958 -18.74 28.65 21.17
N VAL A 959 -19.74 29.21 20.48
CA VAL A 959 -19.72 29.43 19.02
C VAL A 959 -19.43 30.91 18.75
N HIS A 960 -18.36 31.19 18.01
CA HIS A 960 -17.81 32.52 17.71
C HIS A 960 -18.86 33.67 17.55
N ARG A 961 -19.10 34.43 18.64
CA ARG A 961 -19.26 35.90 18.61
C ARG A 961 -19.35 36.52 20.02
N ARG A 962 -18.24 37.14 20.47
CA ARG A 962 -18.12 38.45 21.18
C ARG A 962 -16.79 38.55 21.94
N ARG A 963 -15.75 39.02 21.24
CA ARG A 963 -14.54 39.76 21.69
C ARG A 963 -13.57 39.77 20.51
N GLY A 964 -13.02 40.94 20.17
CA GLY A 964 -12.22 41.13 18.96
C GLY A 964 -13.10 41.32 17.73
N ASP A 965 -13.60 42.53 17.53
CA ASP A 965 -13.67 43.08 16.17
C ASP A 965 -12.23 43.35 15.70
N PRO A 966 -11.85 43.18 14.42
CA PRO A 966 -10.45 43.36 14.01
C PRO A 966 -9.88 44.77 14.23
N GLY A 967 -10.75 45.79 14.30
CA GLY A 967 -10.40 47.18 14.68
C GLY A 967 -10.41 47.47 16.19
N GLU A 968 -10.54 46.45 17.06
CA GLU A 968 -10.23 46.58 18.49
C GLU A 968 -8.73 46.29 18.71
N SER A 969 -7.98 47.26 19.26
CA SER A 969 -6.50 47.18 19.43
C SER A 969 -6.00 45.90 20.09
N ASP A 970 -6.78 45.34 21.01
CA ASP A 970 -6.39 44.23 21.88
C ASP A 970 -6.94 42.87 21.38
N CYS A 971 -7.58 42.84 20.20
CA CYS A 971 -8.31 41.68 19.69
C CYS A 971 -7.45 40.40 19.63
N GLN A 972 -6.18 40.53 19.23
CA GLN A 972 -5.26 39.40 19.12
C GLN A 972 -4.86 38.84 20.49
N GLN A 973 -4.69 39.70 21.50
CA GLN A 973 -4.39 39.26 22.86
C GLN A 973 -5.60 38.58 23.53
N ALA A 974 -6.82 39.01 23.18
CA ALA A 974 -8.05 38.35 23.60
C ALA A 974 -8.27 36.96 22.95
N VAL A 975 -7.74 36.73 21.74
CA VAL A 975 -7.82 35.43 21.02
C VAL A 975 -6.74 34.45 21.47
N TYR A 976 -5.49 34.89 21.58
CA TYR A 976 -4.35 34.00 21.89
C TYR A 976 -4.00 33.93 23.39
N GLY A 977 -4.59 34.80 24.23
CA GLY A 977 -4.41 34.80 25.68
C GLY A 977 -2.94 34.93 26.08
N HIS A 978 -2.50 34.12 27.05
CA HIS A 978 -1.12 34.15 27.55
C HIS A 978 -0.06 33.68 26.52
N TYR A 979 -0.47 33.06 25.40
CA TYR A 979 0.44 32.75 24.30
C TYR A 979 0.72 33.94 23.37
N HIS A 980 -0.05 35.04 23.48
CA HIS A 980 0.04 36.18 22.56
C HIS A 980 1.45 36.79 22.47
N GLU A 981 2.08 37.10 23.61
CA GLU A 981 3.45 37.62 23.68
C GLU A 981 4.45 36.75 22.88
N ARG A 982 4.41 35.43 23.10
CA ARG A 982 5.34 34.49 22.46
C ARG A 982 5.03 34.27 20.98
N LEU A 983 3.76 34.31 20.59
CA LEU A 983 3.36 34.29 19.17
C LEU A 983 3.74 35.60 18.45
N LEU A 984 3.70 36.73 19.14
CA LEU A 984 4.13 38.03 18.63
C LEU A 984 5.67 38.10 18.49
N GLU A 985 6.41 37.53 19.45
CA GLU A 985 7.87 37.34 19.38
C GLU A 985 8.26 36.43 18.21
N ILE A 986 7.54 35.32 18.01
CA ILE A 986 7.71 34.44 16.84
C ILE A 986 7.38 35.19 15.53
N LYS A 987 6.27 35.95 15.45
CA LYS A 987 5.96 36.76 14.26
C LYS A 987 7.09 37.74 13.95
N ARG A 988 7.56 38.51 14.95
CA ARG A 988 8.67 39.48 14.80
C ARG A 988 9.99 38.84 14.36
N LYS A 989 10.20 37.54 14.63
CA LYS A 989 11.40 36.80 14.26
C LYS A 989 11.37 36.19 12.85
N TRP A 990 10.19 35.90 12.30
CA TRP A 990 10.03 35.17 11.03
C TRP A 990 9.23 35.92 9.94
N ASP A 991 8.43 36.92 10.28
CA ASP A 991 7.63 37.76 9.36
C ASP A 991 8.11 39.23 9.41
N LEU A 992 9.35 39.45 8.98
CA LEU A 992 10.03 40.77 8.99
C LEU A 992 9.38 41.83 8.08
N LEU A 993 8.42 41.45 7.25
CA LEU A 993 7.71 42.33 6.31
C LEU A 993 6.18 42.41 6.59
N GLY A 994 5.68 41.71 7.61
CA GLY A 994 4.28 41.78 8.05
C GLY A 994 3.25 41.15 7.10
N VAL A 995 3.67 40.22 6.24
CA VAL A 995 2.88 39.75 5.09
C VAL A 995 1.87 38.67 5.47
N PHE A 996 2.12 37.88 6.51
CA PHE A 996 1.38 36.62 6.73
C PHE A 996 0.02 36.75 7.45
N MET A 997 -0.23 37.88 8.12
CA MET A 997 -1.57 38.39 8.40
C MET A 997 -1.48 39.92 8.46
N GLY A 998 -2.36 40.57 7.68
CA GLY A 998 -2.28 41.99 7.35
C GLY A 998 -2.22 42.91 8.56
N ALA A 999 -1.44 43.98 8.43
CA ALA A 999 -1.35 45.07 9.39
C ALA A 999 -2.24 46.24 8.99
N ASP A 1000 -2.82 46.85 10.02
CA ASP A 1000 -3.31 48.22 10.15
C ASP A 1000 -4.47 48.74 9.28
N ASP A 1001 -5.43 49.31 10.00
CA ASP A 1001 -6.60 50.02 9.51
C ASP A 1001 -6.26 51.26 8.67
N SER A 1002 -6.41 51.20 7.34
CA SER A 1002 -6.93 52.33 6.53
C SER A 1002 -7.08 52.01 5.04
N TRP A 1003 -8.31 52.10 4.51
CA TRP A 1003 -8.60 52.10 3.06
C TRP A 1003 -9.80 53.03 2.75
N GLU A 1004 -9.61 54.34 2.91
CA GLU A 1004 -10.47 55.33 2.23
C GLU A 1004 -10.00 55.53 0.79
N TRP A 1005 -10.93 55.71 -0.14
CA TRP A 1005 -10.63 55.93 -1.56
C TRP A 1005 -10.29 57.39 -1.86
N GLY A 1006 -9.08 57.64 -2.38
CA GLY A 1006 -8.66 58.93 -2.93
C GLY A 1006 -8.24 58.81 -4.39
N LEU A 1007 -8.95 59.48 -5.30
CA LEU A 1007 -8.62 59.55 -6.74
C LEU A 1007 -7.60 60.67 -7.01
N GLY A 1008 -6.54 60.40 -7.79
CA GLY A 1008 -5.74 61.46 -8.40
C GLY A 1008 -4.34 61.03 -8.89
N CYS A 1009 -4.11 61.23 -10.20
CA CYS A 1009 -2.85 61.07 -10.94
C CYS A 1009 -2.32 59.62 -11.09
#